data_AF-A0A6P7F9W8-F1
#
_entry.id   AF-A0A6P7F9W8-F1
#
_cell.length_a   1.000
_cell.length_b   1.000
_cell.length_c   1.000
_cell.angle_alpha   90.00
_cell.angle_beta   90.00
_cell.angle_gamma   90.00
#
_symmetry.space_group_name_H-M   'P 1'
#
loop_
_entity.id
_entity.type
_entity.pdbx_description
1 polymer ?
#
loop_
_entity_poly.entity_id
_entity_poly.type
_entity_poly.pdbx_seq_one_letter_code
_entity_poly.pdbx_strand_id
1 'polypeptide(L)'
;MENIKFKRATIVTDGEGVTFNITVMKQSGYFEIFESGAVVCTGYVRVPKDVSSEFKEKDGLKVSNSQEITLEEHDIYQECQLRRYMYKNYFRGLTECDLSGRNGRVQWKGKFGSFFDTMLHITIIGMCSRDSLLPTSIRQITVDPIKHMEMVDKNKEELPITYNTCQNIIKSGGVEIIGTEYSKAPRRQHTQEPPYCETYSLVNYSETAAEYDLETAMSTAMQIILQNNTGTVKQVKICEIMPTQGNREIDPIVKNIMAKQVLSKIEYFSSRLENLKDKFQAIIINDKEVQLEELNKLVNNLTENGFILFKGSFEHTRHSSLEIIFESVLDNDKVYLLKPTTEVSKNYAVLNISNTNLDWLENLKNLGKINEEKTVYLVSQNEDFSGIIGLTKCLLTETTKLRFRAFFIDQHGSKFSVNDPFYKNQIKKDLTFNVLSNNKWGTYVHLPLRDLNKQTVGNAAVDISTLGDLSTIEWTEMAFEGRRVTEESEMVYVYYSALNFRDVMVALGKVPIDSNDNVPTKSSGMGLEFSGISASGKRIMGFVNGDALALQVQYDPYFTWEIPNDWSLREACTIPCVYATVSKLHTYIISIGFQQNVVSDKTHTWNSRDLSFEIMIKNNTNGRGVDLVLNSLADTMFQASMRCVAPGGRFIEIGKVDLMNSSPIPSSMFLKNICFHGVHLDKLFSFDDRAQRQIQQLVAKDFAGIFNSALVLKDQFFLYQTKENFYEVFKPKILSAQNIDKCSRKLCPDLNYFVVFSSISTGRGNIGQINYGMANSAMEMLCEKRRRENLPAVAIQWGPIGEVGILQKMGIEERVFHDILPQNLDSCLNTLERFMVDEYVIGSSVVISERDDQMGKQKTKTPVEAVAHILGIKNLDTIDKSLTLSQLGLDSLMVTEIKQTLYRNFNIDLSPEEIRELTLNSLVASDSTKNEDISFGVQVEANTYLISDDPLIKLRDSKSSNTNIFVIHPIEGHVNVLRPLGSRLNATVYGLQCTSDTEMNTMNDFGKYFVKKIKEVQPKGPYHLCGYSYGCALGTEIGIQLESAGDQVDVVYIDGSPSMVHEVLKVTHITKGNSVENSKEAILENFCMTFPQVEQKEIKACLSNEKSLDKKLQSASELISKVTGIDQLKVLTSANSLIQRIEAGFFYKPSKKLSGSTLLIRRNDNPFSTENYDLNQVCNQAPYIEKIDGDHKTILLGNNTQKVADIINKFCKI
;
A
#
# COMPACT_ATOMS: atom_id res chain seq x y z
N MET A 1 32.59 -2.94 -25.01
CA MET A 1 31.37 -2.49 -25.69
C MET A 1 31.46 -0.99 -25.89
N GLU A 2 31.02 -0.46 -27.02
CA GLU A 2 31.20 0.94 -27.43
C GLU A 2 29.91 1.51 -28.04
N ASN A 3 29.67 2.80 -27.82
CA ASN A 3 28.52 3.57 -28.35
C ASN A 3 27.16 2.87 -28.13
N ILE A 4 26.91 2.45 -26.90
CA ILE A 4 25.66 1.80 -26.49
C ILE A 4 24.58 2.88 -26.42
N LYS A 5 23.47 2.69 -27.13
CA LYS A 5 22.33 3.62 -27.13
C LYS A 5 21.06 2.87 -26.75
N PHE A 6 20.41 3.30 -25.68
CA PHE A 6 19.11 2.81 -25.25
C PHE A 6 18.01 3.61 -25.97
N LYS A 7 17.22 2.92 -26.81
CA LYS A 7 16.15 3.56 -27.61
C LYS A 7 14.84 3.67 -26.84
N ARG A 8 14.56 2.69 -25.98
CA ARG A 8 13.39 2.69 -25.09
C ARG A 8 13.63 1.75 -23.91
N ALA A 9 12.97 2.03 -22.78
CA ALA A 9 12.88 1.09 -21.67
C ALA A 9 11.91 -0.06 -22.02
N THR A 10 12.18 -1.25 -21.50
CA THR A 10 11.27 -2.40 -21.61
C THR A 10 10.61 -2.63 -20.26
N ILE A 11 9.28 -2.63 -20.23
CA ILE A 11 8.49 -2.86 -19.01
C ILE A 11 8.21 -4.36 -18.91
N VAL A 12 8.48 -4.94 -17.74
CA VAL A 12 8.20 -6.36 -17.46
C VAL A 12 7.05 -6.43 -16.46
N THR A 13 6.03 -7.22 -16.80
CA THR A 13 4.80 -7.46 -16.03
C THR A 13 4.87 -8.82 -15.34
N ASP A 14 4.28 -8.94 -14.16
CA ASP A 14 4.29 -10.19 -13.40
C ASP A 14 3.56 -11.31 -14.14
N GLY A 15 4.24 -12.44 -14.35
CA GLY A 15 3.71 -13.62 -15.04
C GLY A 15 3.88 -13.62 -16.57
N GLU A 16 4.32 -12.53 -17.18
CA GLU A 16 4.59 -12.47 -18.62
C GLU A 16 6.09 -12.58 -18.92
N GLY A 17 6.45 -13.50 -19.82
CA GLY A 17 7.83 -13.64 -20.30
C GLY A 17 8.13 -12.62 -21.40
N VAL A 18 9.23 -11.87 -21.27
CA VAL A 18 9.72 -10.97 -22.32
C VAL A 18 10.84 -11.65 -23.10
N THR A 19 10.79 -11.58 -24.44
CA THR A 19 11.80 -12.16 -25.33
C THR A 19 12.60 -11.07 -26.02
N PHE A 20 13.93 -11.08 -25.85
CA PHE A 20 14.85 -10.22 -26.56
C PHE A 20 15.54 -10.98 -27.69
N ASN A 21 15.44 -10.46 -28.92
CA ASN A 21 16.18 -10.98 -30.06
C ASN A 21 17.45 -10.13 -30.26
N ILE A 22 18.62 -10.75 -30.19
CA ILE A 22 19.91 -10.07 -30.31
C ILE A 22 20.54 -10.44 -31.64
N THR A 23 20.84 -9.44 -32.46
CA THR A 23 21.55 -9.61 -33.73
C THR A 23 22.94 -8.99 -33.60
N VAL A 24 23.99 -9.73 -33.99
CA VAL A 24 25.37 -9.23 -33.98
C VAL A 24 26.02 -9.43 -35.35
N MET A 25 26.48 -8.34 -35.96
CA MET A 25 27.23 -8.35 -37.21
C MET A 25 28.70 -8.67 -36.93
N LYS A 26 29.13 -9.90 -37.25
CA LYS A 26 30.47 -10.41 -36.88
C LYS A 26 31.65 -9.56 -37.35
N GLN A 27 31.56 -8.89 -38.49
CA GLN A 27 32.68 -8.13 -39.07
C GLN A 27 32.84 -6.75 -38.43
N SER A 28 31.75 -6.02 -38.22
CA SER A 28 31.77 -4.68 -37.61
C SER A 28 31.69 -4.72 -36.09
N GLY A 29 31.21 -5.83 -35.51
CA GLY A 29 30.86 -5.91 -34.10
C GLY A 29 29.57 -5.17 -33.75
N TYR A 30 28.85 -4.61 -34.72
CA TYR A 30 27.59 -3.90 -34.48
C TYR A 30 26.51 -4.86 -33.98
N PHE A 31 25.78 -4.48 -32.95
CA PHE A 31 24.67 -5.26 -32.41
C PHE A 31 23.38 -4.44 -32.29
N GLU A 32 22.26 -5.13 -32.45
CA GLU A 32 20.92 -4.62 -32.22
C GLU A 32 20.13 -5.60 -31.36
N ILE A 33 19.39 -5.06 -30.40
CA ILE A 33 18.49 -5.81 -29.53
C ILE A 33 17.06 -5.38 -29.88
N PHE A 34 16.21 -6.37 -30.17
CA PHE A 34 14.79 -6.19 -30.48
C PHE A 34 13.92 -6.79 -29.39
N GLU A 35 12.80 -6.14 -29.10
CA GLU A 35 11.71 -6.67 -28.29
C GLU A 35 10.41 -6.40 -29.06
N SER A 36 9.61 -7.45 -29.28
CA SER A 36 8.34 -7.38 -30.02
C SER A 36 8.45 -6.71 -31.41
N GLY A 37 9.58 -6.89 -32.09
CA GLY A 37 9.86 -6.31 -33.41
C GLY A 37 10.42 -4.88 -33.43
N ALA A 38 10.49 -4.21 -32.27
CA ALA A 38 11.05 -2.85 -32.16
C ALA A 38 12.46 -2.87 -31.54
N VAL A 39 13.36 -2.03 -32.05
CA VAL A 39 14.73 -1.89 -31.53
C VAL A 39 14.69 -1.23 -30.15
N VAL A 40 15.32 -1.87 -29.15
CA VAL A 40 15.44 -1.36 -27.77
C VAL A 40 16.83 -0.86 -27.44
N CYS A 41 17.87 -1.46 -28.03
CA CYS A 41 19.26 -1.09 -27.76
C CYS A 41 20.14 -1.38 -28.98
N THR A 42 21.12 -0.51 -29.23
CA THR A 42 22.11 -0.64 -30.31
C THR A 42 23.50 -0.35 -29.78
N GLY A 43 24.54 -0.93 -30.37
CA GLY A 43 25.93 -0.56 -30.06
C GLY A 43 26.95 -1.41 -30.79
N TYR A 44 28.19 -1.38 -30.31
CA TYR A 44 29.29 -2.19 -30.85
C TYR A 44 29.91 -3.06 -29.76
N VAL A 45 30.25 -4.30 -30.11
CA VAL A 45 30.92 -5.26 -29.25
C VAL A 45 32.11 -5.89 -29.97
N ARG A 46 33.24 -5.97 -29.28
CA ARG A 46 34.47 -6.62 -29.74
C ARG A 46 35.21 -7.24 -28.56
N VAL A 47 36.05 -8.23 -28.86
CA VAL A 47 36.97 -8.84 -27.89
C VAL A 47 38.39 -8.35 -28.22
N PRO A 48 39.01 -7.50 -27.38
CA PRO A 48 40.38 -7.02 -27.61
C PRO A 48 41.40 -8.15 -27.40
N LYS A 49 42.59 -8.04 -28.02
CA LYS A 49 43.71 -8.97 -27.77
C LYS A 49 44.29 -8.82 -26.37
N ASP A 50 44.34 -7.58 -25.89
CA ASP A 50 44.77 -7.23 -24.53
C ASP A 50 43.75 -6.25 -23.94
N VAL A 51 42.89 -6.77 -23.05
CA VAL A 51 41.85 -5.98 -22.38
C VAL A 51 42.44 -4.94 -21.43
N SER A 52 43.63 -5.17 -20.89
CA SER A 52 44.27 -4.26 -19.93
C SER A 52 44.61 -2.90 -20.57
N SER A 53 44.89 -2.91 -21.88
CA SER A 53 45.17 -1.71 -22.67
C SER A 53 43.94 -0.83 -22.95
N GLU A 54 42.73 -1.37 -22.78
CA GLU A 54 41.47 -0.66 -23.05
C GLU A 54 41.03 0.22 -21.87
N PHE A 55 41.50 -0.06 -20.65
CA PHE A 55 41.21 0.73 -19.45
C PHE A 55 41.87 2.12 -19.55
N LYS A 56 41.06 3.17 -19.44
CA LYS A 56 41.54 4.57 -19.52
C LYS A 56 42.13 5.04 -18.22
N GLU A 57 41.58 4.59 -17.09
CA GLU A 57 42.07 4.93 -15.78
C GLU A 57 43.10 3.88 -15.34
N LYS A 58 44.40 4.21 -15.43
CA LYS A 58 45.49 3.26 -15.18
C LYS A 58 45.94 3.22 -13.71
N ASP A 59 45.83 4.35 -13.01
CA ASP A 59 46.13 4.43 -11.59
C ASP A 59 44.87 4.09 -10.79
N GLY A 60 44.98 3.20 -9.81
CA GLY A 60 43.92 3.03 -8.82
C GLY A 60 43.76 4.36 -8.09
N LEU A 61 42.65 5.07 -8.31
CA LEU A 61 42.35 6.30 -7.58
C LEU A 61 42.45 6.00 -6.08
N LYS A 62 43.33 6.72 -5.39
CA LYS A 62 43.36 6.72 -3.94
C LYS A 62 42.01 7.27 -3.49
N VAL A 63 41.24 6.46 -2.78
CA VAL A 63 40.10 6.94 -1.98
C VAL A 63 40.67 8.09 -1.16
N SER A 64 40.27 9.32 -1.47
CA SER A 64 40.65 10.46 -0.64
C SER A 64 40.05 10.20 0.72
N ASN A 65 40.87 10.17 1.78
CA ASN A 65 40.38 10.29 3.16
C ASN A 65 39.80 11.70 3.33
N SER A 66 38.65 11.97 2.70
CA SER A 66 37.85 13.14 2.99
C SER A 66 37.14 12.86 4.32
N GLN A 67 37.11 13.87 5.19
CA GLN A 67 36.22 13.90 6.36
C GLN A 67 34.75 14.11 5.93
N GLU A 68 34.37 13.62 4.75
CA GLU A 68 33.01 13.73 4.24
C GLU A 68 32.12 12.71 4.95
N ILE A 69 30.86 13.09 5.16
CA ILE A 69 29.85 12.21 5.72
C ILE A 69 29.62 11.07 4.74
N THR A 70 29.78 9.84 5.21
CA THR A 70 29.48 8.62 4.45
C THR A 70 28.02 8.26 4.63
N LEU A 71 27.33 7.94 3.54
CA LEU A 71 25.99 7.39 3.49
C LEU A 71 26.07 5.86 3.53
N GLU A 72 25.25 5.24 4.37
CA GLU A 72 25.10 3.79 4.42
C GLU A 72 24.05 3.30 3.40
N GLU A 73 23.99 1.99 3.14
CA GLU A 73 23.05 1.38 2.19
C GLU A 73 21.60 1.89 2.38
N HIS A 74 21.14 2.00 3.63
CA HIS A 74 19.80 2.50 3.94
C HIS A 74 19.58 3.92 3.39
N ASP A 75 20.52 4.84 3.65
CA ASP A 75 20.40 6.25 3.29
C ASP A 75 20.48 6.44 1.77
N ILE A 76 21.38 5.68 1.13
CA ILE A 76 21.55 5.66 -0.33
C ILE A 76 20.24 5.27 -1.00
N TYR A 77 19.65 4.15 -0.59
CA TYR A 77 18.44 3.64 -1.23
C TYR A 77 17.17 4.39 -0.79
N GLN A 78 17.19 5.08 0.35
CA GLN A 78 16.17 6.06 0.71
C GLN A 78 16.20 7.28 -0.23
N GLU A 79 17.37 7.85 -0.52
CA GLU A 79 17.48 8.95 -1.49
C GLU A 79 17.10 8.49 -2.91
N CYS A 80 17.49 7.28 -3.31
CA CYS A 80 17.02 6.67 -4.56
C CYS A 80 15.49 6.55 -4.60
N GLN A 81 14.85 6.08 -3.53
CA GLN A 81 13.39 5.97 -3.43
C GLN A 81 12.70 7.33 -3.53
N LEU A 82 13.24 8.37 -2.89
CA LEU A 82 12.75 9.75 -3.02
C LEU A 82 12.83 10.28 -4.46
N ARG A 83 13.81 9.81 -5.23
CA ARG A 83 13.93 10.06 -6.68
C ARG A 83 13.15 9.05 -7.54
N ARG A 84 12.30 8.24 -6.90
CA ARG A 84 11.39 7.23 -7.47
C ARG A 84 12.07 5.98 -8.04
N TYR A 85 13.32 5.71 -7.63
CA TYR A 85 13.99 4.46 -7.92
C TYR A 85 13.69 3.42 -6.83
N MET A 86 12.77 2.51 -7.14
CA MET A 86 12.32 1.45 -6.22
C MET A 86 13.22 0.22 -6.27
N TYR A 87 14.54 0.39 -6.09
CA TYR A 87 15.50 -0.72 -6.15
C TYR A 87 15.27 -1.75 -5.03
N LYS A 88 15.26 -3.04 -5.39
CA LYS A 88 15.06 -4.16 -4.44
C LYS A 88 16.11 -5.26 -4.69
N ASN A 89 16.41 -6.04 -3.65
CA ASN A 89 17.21 -7.28 -3.71
C ASN A 89 18.60 -7.15 -4.37
N TYR A 90 18.81 -7.83 -5.51
CA TYR A 90 20.08 -7.85 -6.25
C TYR A 90 20.52 -6.46 -6.74
N PHE A 91 19.57 -5.55 -6.94
CA PHE A 91 19.83 -4.18 -7.38
C PHE A 91 20.13 -3.24 -6.20
N ARG A 92 20.11 -3.70 -4.95
CA ARG A 92 20.66 -2.95 -3.81
C ARG A 92 22.09 -3.42 -3.54
N GLY A 93 23.04 -2.90 -4.30
CA GLY A 93 24.44 -3.34 -4.24
C GLY A 93 25.42 -2.28 -3.77
N LEU A 94 25.06 -0.99 -3.75
CA LEU A 94 25.91 0.08 -3.23
C LEU A 94 25.79 0.12 -1.71
N THR A 95 26.82 -0.33 -0.99
CA THR A 95 26.77 -0.53 0.47
C THR A 95 27.17 0.72 1.26
N GLU A 96 28.10 1.51 0.72
CA GLU A 96 28.49 2.81 1.25
C GLU A 96 28.87 3.77 0.12
N CYS A 97 28.68 5.07 0.33
CA CYS A 97 29.08 6.12 -0.60
C CYS A 97 29.32 7.43 0.14
N ASP A 98 30.28 8.24 -0.31
CA ASP A 98 30.40 9.63 0.16
C ASP A 98 29.22 10.48 -0.34
N LEU A 99 28.94 11.59 0.38
CA LEU A 99 27.86 12.51 0.03
C LEU A 99 28.03 13.16 -1.36
N SER A 100 29.25 13.18 -1.90
CA SER A 100 29.55 13.71 -3.22
C SER A 100 29.32 12.72 -4.37
N GLY A 101 29.04 11.44 -4.07
CA GLY A 101 28.82 10.40 -5.08
C GLY A 101 30.09 10.05 -5.88
N ARG A 102 31.28 10.23 -5.28
CA ARG A 102 32.58 10.03 -5.94
C ARG A 102 33.28 8.76 -5.49
N ASN A 103 33.13 8.36 -4.24
CA ASN A 103 33.76 7.16 -3.69
C ASN A 103 32.74 6.33 -2.90
N GLY A 104 32.88 5.02 -2.95
CA GLY A 104 32.02 4.11 -2.19
C GLY A 104 32.44 2.65 -2.28
N ARG A 105 31.54 1.75 -1.88
CA ARG A 105 31.70 0.29 -2.08
C ARG A 105 30.46 -0.33 -2.68
N VAL A 106 30.69 -1.31 -3.55
CA VAL A 106 29.65 -2.09 -4.20
C VAL A 106 29.85 -3.58 -3.93
N GLN A 107 28.77 -4.25 -3.53
CA GLN A 107 28.73 -5.68 -3.29
C GLN A 107 28.52 -6.45 -4.59
N TRP A 108 29.36 -7.44 -4.83
CA TRP A 108 29.22 -8.41 -5.89
C TRP A 108 28.24 -9.51 -5.49
N LYS A 109 27.13 -9.64 -6.23
CA LYS A 109 26.07 -10.65 -5.97
C LYS A 109 26.00 -11.75 -7.04
N GLY A 110 27.13 -12.03 -7.71
CA GLY A 110 27.23 -13.10 -8.72
C GLY A 110 26.63 -12.78 -10.09
N LYS A 111 26.13 -11.55 -10.33
CA LYS A 111 25.50 -11.15 -11.60
C LYS A 111 26.02 -9.81 -12.11
N PHE A 112 26.62 -9.81 -13.30
CA PHE A 112 27.08 -8.59 -13.96
C PHE A 112 25.95 -7.60 -14.25
N GLY A 113 24.75 -8.08 -14.60
CA GLY A 113 23.61 -7.20 -14.90
C GLY A 113 23.23 -6.29 -13.73
N SER A 114 23.12 -6.84 -12.52
CA SER A 114 22.86 -6.02 -11.33
C SER A 114 24.08 -5.19 -10.92
N PHE A 115 25.30 -5.73 -11.11
CA PHE A 115 26.53 -5.01 -10.78
C PHE A 115 26.72 -3.74 -11.63
N PHE A 116 26.46 -3.82 -12.94
CA PHE A 116 26.50 -2.64 -13.82
C PHE A 116 25.48 -1.60 -13.40
N ASP A 117 24.25 -2.01 -13.07
CA ASP A 117 23.21 -1.10 -12.62
C ASP A 117 23.61 -0.41 -11.29
N THR A 118 24.11 -1.17 -10.31
CA THR A 118 24.56 -0.62 -9.02
C THR A 118 25.75 0.32 -9.16
N MET A 119 26.63 0.08 -10.15
CA MET A 119 27.70 1.04 -10.46
C MET A 119 27.15 2.39 -10.94
N LEU A 120 26.00 2.42 -11.63
CA LEU A 120 25.37 3.66 -12.07
C LEU A 120 24.73 4.42 -10.89
N HIS A 121 24.38 3.76 -9.79
CA HIS A 121 23.72 4.39 -8.63
C HIS A 121 24.59 5.47 -8.00
N ILE A 122 25.91 5.31 -8.01
CA ILE A 122 26.84 6.30 -7.44
C ILE A 122 26.70 7.67 -8.11
N THR A 123 26.39 7.69 -9.42
CA THR A 123 26.18 8.94 -10.17
C THR A 123 24.89 9.62 -9.79
N ILE A 124 23.86 8.84 -9.42
CA ILE A 124 22.56 9.37 -8.99
C ILE A 124 22.76 10.13 -7.68
N ILE A 125 23.48 9.56 -6.72
CA ILE A 125 23.75 10.20 -5.42
C ILE A 125 24.49 11.53 -5.58
N GLY A 126 25.47 11.61 -6.48
CA GLY A 126 26.25 12.83 -6.74
C GLY A 126 25.50 13.95 -7.49
N MET A 127 24.28 13.70 -7.98
CA MET A 127 23.48 14.70 -8.69
C MET A 127 22.70 15.61 -7.73
N CYS A 128 22.67 16.91 -8.03
CA CYS A 128 21.92 17.91 -7.26
C CYS A 128 20.40 17.88 -7.50
N SER A 129 19.95 17.41 -8.67
CA SER A 129 18.51 17.28 -8.97
C SER A 129 17.92 15.98 -8.42
N ARG A 130 16.69 16.06 -7.89
CA ARG A 130 15.88 14.90 -7.49
C ARG A 130 14.97 14.35 -8.60
N ASP A 131 15.18 14.80 -9.84
CA ASP A 131 14.48 14.23 -11.00
C ASP A 131 14.79 12.74 -11.17
N SER A 132 13.81 11.97 -11.61
CA SER A 132 14.03 10.59 -12.05
C SER A 132 14.70 10.59 -13.42
N LEU A 133 15.88 10.01 -13.50
CA LEU A 133 16.75 9.98 -14.68
C LEU A 133 17.01 8.54 -15.14
N LEU A 134 16.99 8.31 -16.45
CA LEU A 134 17.35 7.02 -17.05
C LEU A 134 18.58 7.15 -17.95
N PRO A 135 19.50 6.16 -17.94
CA PRO A 135 20.60 6.11 -18.90
C PRO A 135 20.07 6.04 -20.34
N THR A 136 20.58 6.90 -21.22
CA THR A 136 20.21 6.94 -22.65
C THR A 136 21.34 6.49 -23.55
N SER A 137 22.57 6.79 -23.16
CA SER A 137 23.76 6.35 -23.87
C SER A 137 24.90 6.01 -22.91
N ILE A 138 25.74 5.06 -23.31
CA ILE A 138 27.01 4.76 -22.64
C ILE A 138 28.07 4.69 -23.73
N ARG A 139 29.04 5.61 -23.68
CA ARG A 139 30.10 5.69 -24.68
C ARG A 139 30.97 4.43 -24.70
N GLN A 140 31.36 3.90 -23.55
CA GLN A 140 32.17 2.68 -23.48
C GLN A 140 31.96 1.90 -22.18
N ILE A 141 31.93 0.57 -22.28
CA ILE A 141 32.02 -0.36 -21.15
C ILE A 141 33.15 -1.35 -21.43
N THR A 142 34.13 -1.41 -20.53
CA THR A 142 35.26 -2.34 -20.57
C THR A 142 35.11 -3.33 -19.43
N VAL A 143 35.24 -4.64 -19.72
CA VAL A 143 35.09 -5.72 -18.74
C VAL A 143 36.26 -6.69 -18.88
N ASP A 144 37.02 -6.86 -17.82
CA ASP A 144 38.00 -7.93 -17.63
C ASP A 144 37.46 -8.89 -16.55
N PRO A 145 36.79 -9.99 -16.95
CA PRO A 145 36.13 -10.88 -16.00
C PRO A 145 37.13 -11.64 -15.12
N ILE A 146 38.35 -11.92 -15.62
CA ILE A 146 39.37 -12.65 -14.87
C ILE A 146 39.86 -11.77 -13.72
N LYS A 147 40.30 -10.55 -14.04
CA LYS A 147 40.75 -9.57 -13.05
C LYS A 147 39.63 -9.18 -12.09
N HIS A 148 38.37 -9.13 -12.57
CA HIS A 148 37.22 -8.88 -11.71
C HIS A 148 37.07 -9.96 -10.64
N MET A 149 37.10 -11.24 -11.01
CA MET A 149 36.96 -12.34 -10.06
C MET A 149 38.14 -12.40 -9.06
N GLU A 150 39.38 -12.15 -9.51
CA GLU A 150 40.54 -12.04 -8.61
C GLU A 150 40.35 -10.94 -7.55
N MET A 151 39.75 -9.81 -7.92
CA MET A 151 39.46 -8.72 -6.99
C MET A 151 38.28 -9.05 -6.07
N VAL A 152 37.26 -9.74 -6.56
CA VAL A 152 36.13 -10.21 -5.75
C VAL A 152 36.63 -11.14 -4.63
N ASP A 153 37.47 -12.11 -4.98
CA ASP A 153 38.05 -13.05 -4.01
C ASP A 153 38.93 -12.32 -2.98
N LYS A 154 39.73 -11.35 -3.45
CA LYS A 154 40.62 -10.56 -2.58
C LYS A 154 39.87 -9.66 -1.60
N ASN A 155 38.72 -9.11 -1.99
CA ASN A 155 37.96 -8.16 -1.19
C ASN A 155 36.67 -8.74 -0.59
N LYS A 156 36.53 -10.07 -0.54
CA LYS A 156 35.36 -10.77 0.05
C LYS A 156 34.03 -10.26 -0.51
N GLU A 157 33.93 -10.16 -1.83
CA GLU A 157 32.74 -9.70 -2.55
C GLU A 157 32.40 -8.21 -2.41
N GLU A 158 33.13 -7.41 -1.61
CA GLU A 158 32.94 -5.96 -1.54
C GLU A 158 34.03 -5.19 -2.28
N LEU A 159 33.68 -4.56 -3.39
CA LEU A 159 34.62 -3.86 -4.25
C LEU A 159 34.56 -2.35 -4.04
N PRO A 160 35.70 -1.64 -4.01
CA PRO A 160 35.68 -0.18 -4.05
C PRO A 160 35.11 0.29 -5.40
N ILE A 161 34.34 1.36 -5.37
CA ILE A 161 33.82 2.05 -6.56
C ILE A 161 34.23 3.53 -6.51
N THR A 162 34.60 4.06 -7.67
CA THR A 162 34.97 5.47 -7.84
C THR A 162 34.26 6.06 -9.06
N TYR A 163 33.89 7.33 -8.96
CA TYR A 163 33.32 8.12 -10.04
C TYR A 163 34.10 9.42 -10.24
N ASN A 164 34.80 9.51 -11.38
CA ASN A 164 35.50 10.71 -11.82
C ASN A 164 34.54 11.57 -12.64
N THR A 165 33.94 12.57 -12.00
CA THR A 165 32.97 13.50 -12.63
C THR A 165 33.56 14.28 -13.80
N CYS A 166 34.85 14.67 -13.73
CA CYS A 166 35.53 15.43 -14.78
C CYS A 166 35.71 14.63 -16.08
N GLN A 167 35.97 13.32 -15.96
CA GLN A 167 36.16 12.42 -17.11
C GLN A 167 34.90 11.61 -17.46
N ASN A 168 33.90 11.67 -16.59
CA ASN A 168 32.69 10.84 -16.60
C ASN A 168 33.05 9.34 -16.67
N ILE A 169 33.87 8.87 -15.72
CA ILE A 169 34.35 7.48 -15.62
C ILE A 169 33.93 6.88 -14.29
N ILE A 170 33.28 5.72 -14.32
CA ILE A 170 32.94 4.90 -13.16
C ILE A 170 33.77 3.64 -13.20
N LYS A 171 34.43 3.28 -12.10
CA LYS A 171 35.31 2.12 -12.05
C LYS A 171 35.10 1.32 -10.77
N SER A 172 34.97 0.00 -10.92
CA SER A 172 34.94 -0.95 -9.81
C SER A 172 35.37 -2.35 -10.28
N GLY A 173 36.24 -3.01 -9.50
CA GLY A 173 36.79 -4.32 -9.86
C GLY A 173 37.46 -4.32 -11.25
N GLY A 174 37.16 -5.34 -12.05
CA GLY A 174 37.54 -5.42 -13.47
C GLY A 174 36.58 -4.73 -14.46
N VAL A 175 35.80 -3.73 -14.01
CA VAL A 175 34.80 -3.03 -14.85
C VAL A 175 35.07 -1.53 -14.88
N GLU A 176 35.00 -0.93 -16.06
CA GLU A 176 35.08 0.52 -16.30
C GLU A 176 33.93 0.95 -17.23
N ILE A 177 33.14 1.93 -16.80
CA ILE A 177 32.03 2.54 -17.55
C ILE A 177 32.40 3.99 -17.82
N ILE A 178 32.34 4.42 -19.08
CA ILE A 178 32.79 5.75 -19.50
C ILE A 178 31.68 6.44 -20.30
N GLY A 179 31.40 7.69 -19.95
CA GLY A 179 30.51 8.59 -20.68
C GLY A 179 29.06 8.12 -20.65
N THR A 180 28.51 7.93 -19.45
CA THR A 180 27.07 7.69 -19.29
C THR A 180 26.31 9.01 -19.44
N GLU A 181 25.29 9.02 -20.28
CA GLU A 181 24.37 10.14 -20.45
C GLU A 181 22.99 9.76 -19.90
N TYR A 182 22.33 10.74 -19.28
CA TYR A 182 21.04 10.56 -18.62
C TYR A 182 20.00 11.50 -19.24
N SER A 183 18.74 11.10 -19.21
CA SER A 183 17.61 11.96 -19.54
C SER A 183 16.49 11.80 -18.52
N LYS A 184 15.65 12.82 -18.37
CA LYS A 184 14.47 12.77 -17.48
C LYS A 184 13.53 11.66 -17.94
N ALA A 185 13.21 10.76 -17.02
CA ALA A 185 12.19 9.75 -17.24
C ALA A 185 10.82 10.43 -17.32
N PRO A 186 9.94 10.04 -18.26
CA PRO A 186 8.58 10.56 -18.30
C PRO A 186 7.87 10.25 -16.96
N ARG A 187 7.29 11.28 -16.33
CA ARG A 187 6.50 11.14 -15.10
C ARG A 187 5.28 10.29 -15.43
N ARG A 188 5.16 9.09 -14.85
CA ARG A 188 3.89 8.36 -14.86
C ARG A 188 2.87 9.16 -14.04
N GLN A 189 1.69 9.37 -14.60
CA GLN A 189 0.57 9.99 -13.88
C GLN A 189 0.18 9.11 -12.68
N HIS A 190 -0.05 9.79 -11.54
CA HIS A 190 -0.60 9.31 -10.27
C HIS A 190 -0.60 7.78 -10.04
N THR A 191 0.42 7.28 -9.33
CA THR A 191 0.42 5.90 -8.82
C THR A 191 -0.42 5.72 -7.56
N GLN A 192 -0.92 6.80 -6.96
CA GLN A 192 -1.69 6.79 -5.72
C GLN A 192 -2.91 7.72 -5.87
N GLU A 193 -4.05 7.26 -5.37
CA GLU A 193 -5.29 8.03 -5.25
C GLU A 193 -5.05 9.37 -4.53
N PRO A 194 -5.78 10.45 -4.90
CA PRO A 194 -5.64 11.74 -4.22
C PRO A 194 -6.04 11.62 -2.74
N PRO A 195 -5.38 12.39 -1.85
CA PRO A 195 -5.69 12.37 -0.43
C PRO A 195 -7.08 12.96 -0.18
N TYR A 196 -7.88 12.27 0.64
CA TYR A 196 -9.13 12.79 1.16
C TYR A 196 -8.82 13.83 2.26
N CYS A 197 -9.18 15.08 1.99
CA CYS A 197 -8.89 16.21 2.85
C CYS A 197 -10.16 16.72 3.55
N GLU A 198 -10.08 16.96 4.85
CA GLU A 198 -11.19 17.44 5.68
C GLU A 198 -10.72 18.60 6.58
N THR A 199 -11.64 19.44 7.03
CA THR A 199 -11.38 20.40 8.12
C THR A 199 -12.00 19.89 9.41
N TYR A 200 -11.29 20.00 10.52
CA TYR A 200 -11.76 19.58 11.83
C TYR A 200 -12.23 20.80 12.62
N SER A 201 -13.54 20.90 12.84
CA SER A 201 -14.19 22.11 13.35
C SER A 201 -15.17 21.82 14.49
N LEU A 202 -15.31 22.77 15.41
CA LEU A 202 -16.31 22.71 16.48
C LEU A 202 -17.70 22.99 15.90
N VAL A 203 -18.61 22.02 16.04
CA VAL A 203 -20.02 22.14 15.68
C VAL A 203 -20.86 22.19 16.95
N ASN A 204 -21.73 23.20 17.03
CA ASN A 204 -22.64 23.37 18.16
C ASN A 204 -23.78 22.34 18.12
N TYR A 205 -24.20 21.90 19.30
CA TYR A 205 -25.49 21.26 19.50
C TYR A 205 -26.62 22.29 19.37
N SER A 206 -27.86 21.80 19.20
CA SER A 206 -29.12 22.42 18.70
C SER A 206 -29.57 23.86 19.11
N GLU A 207 -28.67 24.75 19.53
CA GLU A 207 -28.98 26.12 19.94
C GLU A 207 -29.11 27.10 18.76
N THR A 208 -28.51 26.78 17.60
CA THR A 208 -28.66 27.53 16.33
C THR A 208 -28.51 26.55 15.17
N ALA A 209 -29.51 26.45 14.31
CA ALA A 209 -29.48 25.53 13.18
C ALA A 209 -28.39 25.95 12.17
N ALA A 210 -27.48 25.03 11.87
CA ALA A 210 -26.42 25.29 10.90
C ALA A 210 -26.96 25.18 9.47
N GLU A 211 -26.43 25.98 8.56
CA GLU A 211 -26.71 25.86 7.12
C GLU A 211 -25.65 24.96 6.48
N TYR A 212 -26.04 23.72 6.18
CA TYR A 212 -25.21 22.72 5.50
C TYR A 212 -25.99 22.12 4.35
N ASP A 213 -25.28 21.64 3.33
CA ASP A 213 -25.90 20.72 2.37
C ASP A 213 -26.26 19.39 3.03
N LEU A 214 -27.08 18.59 2.34
CA LEU A 214 -27.60 17.33 2.88
C LEU A 214 -26.48 16.33 3.22
N GLU A 215 -25.45 16.20 2.37
CA GLU A 215 -24.35 15.25 2.61
C GLU A 215 -23.54 15.64 3.85
N THR A 216 -23.23 16.93 4.02
CA THR A 216 -22.49 17.47 5.17
C THR A 216 -23.30 17.36 6.46
N ALA A 217 -24.60 17.65 6.43
CA ALA A 217 -25.48 17.48 7.59
C ALA A 217 -25.59 16.01 8.02
N MET A 218 -25.77 15.10 7.05
CA MET A 218 -25.81 13.66 7.32
C MET A 218 -24.47 13.12 7.81
N SER A 219 -23.35 13.55 7.22
CA SER A 219 -22.00 13.17 7.65
C SER A 219 -21.72 13.63 9.08
N THR A 220 -22.11 14.86 9.42
CA THR A 220 -21.97 15.42 10.77
C THR A 220 -22.77 14.60 11.79
N ALA A 221 -24.05 14.33 11.49
CA ALA A 221 -24.89 13.51 12.35
C ALA A 221 -24.34 12.08 12.51
N MET A 222 -23.86 11.47 11.43
CA MET A 222 -23.24 10.15 11.43
C MET A 222 -21.99 10.13 12.32
N GLN A 223 -21.13 11.14 12.24
CA GLN A 223 -19.96 11.24 13.10
C GLN A 223 -20.33 11.35 14.58
N ILE A 224 -21.37 12.13 14.93
CA ILE A 224 -21.86 12.19 16.32
C ILE A 224 -22.35 10.81 16.78
N ILE A 225 -23.10 10.09 15.94
CA ILE A 225 -23.55 8.71 16.23
C ILE A 225 -22.35 7.80 16.49
N LEU A 226 -21.34 7.83 15.62
CA LEU A 226 -20.13 7.01 15.72
C LEU A 226 -19.37 7.34 17.01
N GLN A 227 -19.09 8.62 17.28
CA GLN A 227 -18.39 9.08 18.49
C GLN A 227 -19.03 8.58 19.80
N ASN A 228 -20.35 8.35 19.80
CA ASN A 228 -21.09 7.88 20.97
C ASN A 228 -21.17 6.35 21.09
N ASN A 229 -20.77 5.63 20.04
CA ASN A 229 -20.81 4.17 19.98
C ASN A 229 -19.41 3.53 19.85
N THR A 230 -18.37 4.31 19.54
CA THR A 230 -16.96 3.88 19.51
C THR A 230 -16.55 3.23 20.84
N GLY A 231 -15.90 2.07 20.76
CA GLY A 231 -15.44 1.33 21.94
C GLY A 231 -16.49 0.51 22.67
N THR A 232 -17.77 0.82 22.44
CA THR A 232 -18.90 0.16 23.11
C THR A 232 -19.42 -1.03 22.30
N VAL A 233 -19.40 -0.91 20.97
CA VAL A 233 -19.86 -1.94 20.06
C VAL A 233 -18.81 -2.25 19.00
N LYS A 234 -18.73 -3.52 18.59
CA LYS A 234 -17.79 -3.98 17.55
C LYS A 234 -18.14 -3.43 16.17
N GLN A 235 -19.42 -3.23 15.90
CA GLN A 235 -19.97 -2.71 14.65
C GLN A 235 -21.22 -1.88 14.95
N VAL A 236 -21.40 -0.77 14.23
CA VAL A 236 -22.55 0.13 14.40
C VAL A 236 -23.63 -0.27 13.39
N LYS A 237 -24.78 -0.72 13.88
CA LYS A 237 -25.94 -1.09 13.06
C LYS A 237 -26.85 0.10 12.85
N ILE A 238 -27.09 0.42 11.59
CA ILE A 238 -27.92 1.54 11.16
C ILE A 238 -29.05 1.03 10.29
N CYS A 239 -30.28 1.41 10.59
CA CYS A 239 -31.44 1.05 9.80
C CYS A 239 -32.09 2.28 9.17
N GLU A 240 -32.23 2.30 7.85
CA GLU A 240 -33.11 3.25 7.16
C GLU A 240 -34.54 2.68 7.09
N ILE A 241 -35.51 3.49 7.50
CA ILE A 241 -36.93 3.20 7.30
C ILE A 241 -37.30 3.58 5.87
N MET A 242 -37.70 2.58 5.09
CA MET A 242 -38.08 2.81 3.70
C MET A 242 -39.33 3.69 3.61
N PRO A 243 -39.32 4.80 2.85
CA PRO A 243 -40.49 5.66 2.71
C PRO A 243 -41.64 4.92 2.00
N THR A 244 -42.88 5.21 2.41
CA THR A 244 -44.10 4.64 1.82
C THR A 244 -44.38 5.19 0.41
N GLN A 245 -43.97 6.43 0.12
CA GLN A 245 -43.93 7.05 -1.20
C GLN A 245 -42.72 8.01 -1.30
N GLY A 246 -41.78 7.79 -2.21
CA GLY A 246 -40.63 8.69 -2.38
C GLY A 246 -39.39 8.03 -3.01
N ASN A 247 -38.43 8.87 -3.44
CA ASN A 247 -37.16 8.46 -4.04
C ASN A 247 -36.12 8.11 -2.96
N ARG A 248 -35.25 7.12 -3.19
CA ARG A 248 -34.19 6.72 -2.24
C ARG A 248 -32.97 7.65 -2.31
N GLU A 249 -33.14 8.90 -1.92
CA GLU A 249 -32.06 9.90 -1.93
C GLU A 249 -31.01 9.65 -0.82
N ILE A 250 -31.41 9.06 0.31
CA ILE A 250 -30.53 8.85 1.48
C ILE A 250 -29.56 7.68 1.32
N ASP A 251 -30.01 6.53 0.79
CA ASP A 251 -29.19 5.33 0.58
C ASP A 251 -27.82 5.61 -0.09
N PRO A 252 -27.74 6.32 -1.24
CA PRO A 252 -26.44 6.61 -1.87
C PRO A 252 -25.57 7.54 -1.01
N ILE A 253 -26.16 8.50 -0.29
CA ILE A 253 -25.42 9.42 0.59
C ILE A 253 -24.82 8.65 1.76
N VAL A 254 -25.59 7.78 2.42
CA VAL A 254 -25.10 6.95 3.53
C VAL A 254 -23.99 6.03 3.07
N LYS A 255 -24.14 5.39 1.89
CA LYS A 255 -23.07 4.57 1.30
C LYS A 255 -21.79 5.36 1.03
N ASN A 256 -21.90 6.58 0.50
CA ASN A 256 -20.76 7.47 0.28
C ASN A 256 -20.06 7.84 1.59
N ILE A 257 -20.84 8.22 2.61
CA ILE A 257 -20.31 8.51 3.95
C ILE A 257 -19.62 7.26 4.51
N MET A 258 -20.23 6.08 4.40
CA MET A 258 -19.65 4.82 4.87
C MET A 258 -18.31 4.51 4.20
N ALA A 259 -18.16 4.77 2.89
CA ALA A 259 -16.92 4.57 2.15
C ALA A 259 -15.80 5.50 2.64
N LYS A 260 -16.13 6.74 3.01
CA LYS A 260 -15.20 7.76 3.51
C LYS A 260 -14.88 7.63 5.02
N GLN A 261 -15.69 6.89 5.78
CA GLN A 261 -15.43 6.65 7.21
C GLN A 261 -14.23 5.72 7.38
N VAL A 262 -13.40 5.99 8.39
CA VAL A 262 -12.20 5.20 8.69
C VAL A 262 -12.28 4.83 10.17
N LEU A 263 -11.89 3.59 10.51
CA LEU A 263 -11.88 2.98 11.86
C LEU A 263 -13.18 2.32 12.35
N SER A 264 -14.37 2.79 11.94
CA SER A 264 -15.65 2.21 12.38
C SER A 264 -16.32 1.38 11.29
N LYS A 265 -16.64 0.12 11.59
CA LYS A 265 -17.43 -0.74 10.70
C LYS A 265 -18.92 -0.47 10.92
N ILE A 266 -19.60 -0.08 9.84
CA ILE A 266 -21.03 0.24 9.81
C ILE A 266 -21.74 -0.87 9.05
N GLU A 267 -22.79 -1.44 9.65
CA GLU A 267 -23.74 -2.31 8.95
C GLU A 267 -25.00 -1.49 8.65
N TYR A 268 -25.33 -1.38 7.37
CA TYR A 268 -26.46 -0.59 6.90
C TYR A 268 -27.59 -1.51 6.40
N PHE A 269 -28.77 -1.31 6.97
CA PHE A 269 -29.97 -2.08 6.67
C PHE A 269 -31.07 -1.15 6.18
N SER A 270 -31.93 -1.64 5.28
CA SER A 270 -33.17 -0.95 4.91
C SER A 270 -34.35 -1.87 5.23
N SER A 271 -35.34 -1.37 5.97
CA SER A 271 -36.52 -2.16 6.35
C SER A 271 -37.78 -1.30 6.42
N ARG A 272 -38.95 -1.94 6.46
CA ARG A 272 -40.22 -1.28 6.77
C ARG A 272 -40.46 -1.29 8.28
N LEU A 273 -41.14 -0.27 8.78
CA LEU A 273 -41.43 -0.09 10.22
C LEU A 273 -42.04 -1.35 10.87
N GLU A 274 -42.96 -2.02 10.17
CA GLU A 274 -43.66 -3.23 10.65
C GLU A 274 -42.74 -4.45 10.87
N ASN A 275 -41.57 -4.48 10.23
CA ASN A 275 -40.65 -5.62 10.23
C ASN A 275 -39.45 -5.46 11.16
N LEU A 276 -39.36 -4.38 11.93
CA LEU A 276 -38.26 -4.12 12.86
C LEU A 276 -38.36 -5.02 14.09
N LYS A 277 -37.50 -6.05 14.15
CA LYS A 277 -37.36 -6.94 15.31
C LYS A 277 -36.08 -6.69 16.12
N ASP A 278 -35.03 -6.22 15.45
CA ASP A 278 -33.72 -5.97 16.06
C ASP A 278 -33.61 -4.58 16.69
N LYS A 279 -32.56 -4.38 17.50
CA LYS A 279 -32.16 -3.09 18.02
C LYS A 279 -31.00 -2.49 17.22
N PHE A 280 -31.06 -1.18 16.99
CA PHE A 280 -30.10 -0.42 16.17
C PHE A 280 -29.46 0.72 16.96
N GLN A 281 -28.23 1.09 16.58
CA GLN A 281 -27.54 2.27 17.13
C GLN A 281 -28.03 3.56 16.46
N ALA A 282 -28.50 3.48 15.22
CA ALA A 282 -29.17 4.60 14.58
C ALA A 282 -30.32 4.14 13.70
N ILE A 283 -31.40 4.91 13.70
CA ILE A 283 -32.52 4.74 12.78
C ILE A 283 -32.66 6.01 11.97
N ILE A 284 -32.64 5.89 10.64
CA ILE A 284 -32.78 7.00 9.70
C ILE A 284 -34.21 7.02 9.16
N ILE A 285 -34.83 8.19 9.21
CA ILE A 285 -36.19 8.42 8.74
C ILE A 285 -36.18 9.58 7.75
N ASN A 286 -36.77 9.34 6.57
CA ASN A 286 -36.94 10.33 5.51
C ASN A 286 -38.43 10.53 5.25
N ASP A 287 -39.06 11.43 5.99
CA ASP A 287 -40.50 11.69 5.85
C ASP A 287 -40.83 13.15 6.18
N LYS A 288 -41.88 13.71 5.59
CA LYS A 288 -42.24 15.13 5.81
C LYS A 288 -42.71 15.39 7.24
N GLU A 289 -43.49 14.45 7.77
CA GLU A 289 -44.02 14.45 9.14
C GLU A 289 -44.07 13.01 9.66
N VAL A 290 -43.76 12.79 10.93
CA VAL A 290 -43.84 11.46 11.58
C VAL A 290 -44.86 11.51 12.70
N GLN A 291 -45.74 10.51 12.77
CA GLN A 291 -46.73 10.44 13.85
C GLN A 291 -46.08 10.05 15.18
N LEU A 292 -46.61 10.60 16.28
CA LEU A 292 -46.04 10.41 17.62
C LEU A 292 -46.01 8.93 18.07
N GLU A 293 -46.97 8.13 17.60
CA GLU A 293 -47.03 6.69 17.88
C GLU A 293 -45.91 5.91 17.19
N GLU A 294 -45.45 6.37 16.02
CA GLU A 294 -44.37 5.73 15.26
C GLU A 294 -43.01 6.01 15.90
N LEU A 295 -42.77 7.25 16.35
CA LEU A 295 -41.55 7.62 17.09
C LEU A 295 -41.39 6.80 18.38
N ASN A 296 -42.47 6.65 19.17
CA ASN A 296 -42.43 5.84 20.39
C ASN A 296 -42.13 4.35 20.11
N LYS A 297 -42.62 3.79 19.00
CA LYS A 297 -42.26 2.43 18.58
C LYS A 297 -40.77 2.35 18.23
N LEU A 298 -40.25 3.32 17.48
CA LEU A 298 -38.85 3.35 17.06
C LEU A 298 -37.88 3.50 18.23
N VAL A 299 -38.23 4.25 19.27
CA VAL A 299 -37.41 4.36 20.49
C VAL A 299 -37.18 2.99 21.15
N ASN A 300 -38.14 2.07 21.10
CA ASN A 300 -37.97 0.71 21.65
C ASN A 300 -36.98 -0.15 20.84
N ASN A 301 -36.79 0.17 19.56
CA ASN A 301 -35.81 -0.46 18.67
C ASN A 301 -34.42 0.21 18.73
N LEU A 302 -34.21 1.20 19.58
CA LEU A 302 -32.88 1.75 19.82
C LEU A 302 -32.12 0.96 20.88
N THR A 303 -30.80 0.88 20.72
CA THR A 303 -29.90 0.51 21.82
C THR A 303 -29.76 1.65 22.84
N GLU A 304 -29.15 1.39 24.00
CA GLU A 304 -28.98 2.37 25.09
C GLU A 304 -28.32 3.69 24.63
N ASN A 305 -27.36 3.62 23.71
CA ASN A 305 -26.68 4.78 23.10
C ASN A 305 -27.22 5.12 21.70
N GLY A 306 -28.46 4.73 21.39
CA GLY A 306 -29.04 4.87 20.07
C GLY A 306 -29.52 6.29 19.74
N PHE A 307 -29.59 6.60 18.44
CA PHE A 307 -30.05 7.88 17.91
C PHE A 307 -31.13 7.70 16.82
N ILE A 308 -31.94 8.74 16.62
CA ILE A 308 -32.83 8.87 15.46
C ILE A 308 -32.34 10.03 14.61
N LEU A 309 -32.03 9.75 13.34
CA LEU A 309 -31.72 10.77 12.34
C LEU A 309 -32.95 10.99 11.48
N PHE A 310 -33.54 12.17 11.59
CA PHE A 310 -34.80 12.50 10.93
C PHE A 310 -34.62 13.66 9.96
N LYS A 311 -34.97 13.46 8.69
CA LYS A 311 -35.10 14.53 7.70
C LYS A 311 -36.59 14.83 7.52
N GLY A 312 -37.02 16.04 7.85
CA GLY A 312 -38.43 16.46 7.79
C GLY A 312 -38.73 17.61 8.75
N SER A 313 -39.99 17.73 9.19
CA SER A 313 -40.42 18.73 10.19
C SER A 313 -40.72 18.09 11.56
N PHE A 314 -40.17 18.65 12.64
CA PHE A 314 -40.26 18.09 13.99
C PHE A 314 -40.72 19.14 15.02
N GLU A 315 -41.89 18.95 15.65
CA GLU A 315 -42.38 19.79 16.75
C GLU A 315 -41.85 19.31 18.11
N HIS A 316 -40.80 19.97 18.63
CA HIS A 316 -40.15 19.64 19.91
C HIS A 316 -41.12 19.60 21.12
N THR A 317 -42.16 20.43 21.12
CA THR A 317 -43.08 20.58 22.28
C THR A 317 -43.94 19.34 22.56
N ARG A 318 -44.03 18.37 21.63
CA ARG A 318 -44.90 17.18 21.79
C ARG A 318 -44.19 15.93 22.32
N HIS A 319 -42.87 15.93 22.46
CA HIS A 319 -42.10 14.73 22.87
C HIS A 319 -41.26 15.02 24.13
N SER A 320 -41.68 14.52 25.30
CA SER A 320 -40.99 14.79 26.57
C SER A 320 -39.76 13.91 26.83
N SER A 321 -39.51 12.89 26.00
CA SER A 321 -38.45 11.88 26.20
C SER A 321 -37.33 11.89 25.15
N LEU A 322 -37.41 12.74 24.12
CA LEU A 322 -36.38 12.89 23.07
C LEU A 322 -35.85 14.32 23.09
N GLU A 323 -34.54 14.47 23.06
CA GLU A 323 -33.84 15.75 22.97
C GLU A 323 -33.22 15.92 21.58
N ILE A 324 -33.23 17.15 21.06
CA ILE A 324 -32.54 17.50 19.83
C ILE A 324 -31.05 17.70 20.15
N ILE A 325 -30.20 16.86 19.58
CA ILE A 325 -28.74 16.94 19.72
C ILE A 325 -28.15 17.84 18.65
N PHE A 326 -28.61 17.71 17.41
CA PHE A 326 -28.13 18.49 16.27
C PHE A 326 -29.28 18.86 15.34
N GLU A 327 -29.23 20.07 14.78
CA GLU A 327 -30.20 20.61 13.82
C GLU A 327 -29.46 21.31 12.67
N SER A 328 -29.85 21.00 11.44
CA SER A 328 -29.37 21.65 10.22
C SER A 328 -30.54 22.08 9.34
N VAL A 329 -30.48 23.31 8.82
CA VAL A 329 -31.43 23.82 7.82
C VAL A 329 -30.95 23.46 6.43
N LEU A 330 -31.85 22.91 5.61
CA LEU A 330 -31.68 22.71 4.17
C LEU A 330 -32.61 23.69 3.43
N ASP A 331 -32.41 23.90 2.13
CA ASP A 331 -33.19 24.87 1.33
C ASP A 331 -34.73 24.75 1.49
N ASN A 332 -35.26 23.54 1.71
CA ASN A 332 -36.71 23.28 1.87
C ASN A 332 -37.09 22.37 3.05
N ASP A 333 -36.13 21.74 3.73
CA ASP A 333 -36.34 20.74 4.79
C ASP A 333 -35.36 20.97 5.97
N LYS A 334 -35.48 20.20 7.05
CA LYS A 334 -34.51 20.19 8.15
C LYS A 334 -34.02 18.78 8.45
N VAL A 335 -32.79 18.69 8.96
CA VAL A 335 -32.22 17.44 9.49
C VAL A 335 -32.07 17.58 11.00
N TYR A 336 -32.63 16.62 11.72
CA TYR A 336 -32.59 16.52 13.17
C TYR A 336 -31.90 15.24 13.60
N LEU A 337 -30.97 15.35 14.55
CA LEU A 337 -30.44 14.22 15.29
C LEU A 337 -31.06 14.21 16.69
N LEU A 338 -31.86 13.20 16.98
CA LEU A 338 -32.61 13.05 18.22
C LEU A 338 -32.02 11.92 19.07
N LYS A 339 -32.01 12.11 20.39
CA LYS A 339 -31.58 11.08 21.35
C LYS A 339 -32.52 10.98 22.56
N PRO A 340 -32.85 9.78 23.06
CA PRO A 340 -33.59 9.61 24.31
C PRO A 340 -32.82 10.16 25.52
N THR A 341 -33.50 10.87 26.42
CA THR A 341 -32.89 11.32 27.67
C THR A 341 -32.67 10.16 28.64
N THR A 342 -31.53 10.15 29.32
CA THR A 342 -31.20 9.15 30.33
C THR A 342 -31.18 9.73 31.74
N GLU A 343 -31.32 8.87 32.75
CA GLU A 343 -31.04 9.28 34.13
C GLU A 343 -29.52 9.39 34.36
N VAL A 344 -29.14 10.30 35.27
CA VAL A 344 -27.74 10.43 35.67
C VAL A 344 -27.29 9.15 36.37
N SER A 345 -26.23 8.52 35.86
CA SER A 345 -25.65 7.31 36.45
C SER A 345 -25.38 7.48 37.94
N LYS A 346 -25.79 6.51 38.76
CA LYS A 346 -25.54 6.49 40.21
C LYS A 346 -24.11 6.03 40.53
N ASN A 347 -23.48 5.27 39.64
CA ASN A 347 -22.09 4.79 39.78
C ASN A 347 -21.19 5.58 38.82
N TYR A 348 -20.65 6.70 39.30
CA TYR A 348 -19.76 7.56 38.51
C TYR A 348 -18.49 7.96 39.26
N ALA A 349 -17.48 8.38 38.50
CA ALA A 349 -16.29 9.06 38.98
C ALA A 349 -16.07 10.34 38.16
N VAL A 350 -15.49 11.37 38.78
CA VAL A 350 -15.09 12.61 38.12
C VAL A 350 -13.58 12.74 38.22
N LEU A 351 -12.92 12.90 37.07
CA LEU A 351 -11.47 13.11 36.98
C LEU A 351 -11.18 14.45 36.32
N ASN A 352 -10.39 15.29 36.98
CA ASN A 352 -9.93 16.55 36.41
C ASN A 352 -8.68 16.30 35.56
N ILE A 353 -8.79 16.53 34.26
CA ILE A 353 -7.74 16.33 33.27
C ILE A 353 -7.00 17.64 33.04
N SER A 354 -5.67 17.59 33.16
CA SER A 354 -4.78 18.72 32.91
C SER A 354 -3.64 18.34 31.98
N ASN A 355 -3.25 19.29 31.14
CA ASN A 355 -2.06 19.18 30.29
C ASN A 355 -0.74 19.26 31.06
N THR A 356 -0.75 19.82 32.28
CA THR A 356 0.46 20.06 33.07
C THR A 356 0.57 19.13 34.27
N ASN A 357 -0.53 18.92 35.00
CA ASN A 357 -0.58 18.00 36.13
C ASN A 357 -1.19 16.66 35.71
N LEU A 358 -0.37 15.61 35.72
CA LEU A 358 -0.76 14.24 35.36
C LEU A 358 -1.20 13.37 36.54
N ASP A 359 -1.52 13.95 37.70
CA ASP A 359 -2.00 13.20 38.88
C ASP A 359 -3.28 12.38 38.61
N TRP A 360 -4.08 12.82 37.63
CA TRP A 360 -5.27 12.11 37.17
C TRP A 360 -4.96 10.73 36.58
N LEU A 361 -3.73 10.49 36.08
CA LEU A 361 -3.36 9.24 35.43
C LEU A 361 -3.41 8.05 36.40
N GLU A 362 -2.92 8.21 37.62
CA GLU A 362 -2.95 7.13 38.62
C GLU A 362 -4.38 6.86 39.09
N ASN A 363 -5.21 7.89 39.20
CA ASN A 363 -6.63 7.73 39.52
C ASN A 363 -7.38 6.98 38.39
N LEU A 364 -7.08 7.32 37.13
CA LEU A 364 -7.62 6.62 35.96
C LEU A 364 -7.18 5.15 35.94
N LYS A 365 -5.90 4.87 36.21
CA LYS A 365 -5.37 3.50 36.30
C LYS A 365 -6.02 2.70 37.40
N ASN A 366 -6.25 3.30 38.57
CA ASN A 366 -6.93 2.65 39.68
C ASN A 366 -8.39 2.32 39.34
N LEU A 367 -9.11 3.21 38.64
CA LEU A 367 -10.45 2.91 38.13
C LEU A 367 -10.42 1.79 37.09
N GLY A 368 -9.43 1.76 36.20
CA GLY A 368 -9.28 0.72 35.18
C GLY A 368 -8.96 -0.67 35.72
N LYS A 369 -8.32 -0.75 36.90
CA LYS A 369 -8.07 -2.03 37.59
C LYS A 369 -9.33 -2.63 38.22
N ILE A 370 -10.34 -1.80 38.48
CA ILE A 370 -11.60 -2.23 39.07
C ILE A 370 -12.48 -2.73 37.91
N ASN A 371 -12.78 -4.04 37.90
CA ASN A 371 -13.53 -4.69 36.82
C ASN A 371 -15.05 -4.46 36.93
N GLU A 372 -15.47 -3.22 37.19
CA GLU A 372 -16.85 -2.80 37.42
C GLU A 372 -17.30 -1.80 36.34
N GLU A 373 -18.56 -1.88 35.91
CA GLU A 373 -19.13 -0.92 34.98
C GLU A 373 -19.35 0.43 35.69
N LYS A 374 -18.66 1.47 35.21
CA LYS A 374 -18.67 2.79 35.83
C LYS A 374 -18.57 3.91 34.81
N THR A 375 -19.35 4.97 35.00
CA THR A 375 -19.26 6.18 34.17
C THR A 375 -18.14 7.08 34.69
N VAL A 376 -17.22 7.49 33.83
CA VAL A 376 -16.10 8.36 34.18
C VAL A 376 -16.23 9.68 33.43
N TYR A 377 -16.53 10.74 34.17
CA TYR A 377 -16.54 12.10 33.66
C TYR A 377 -15.12 12.66 33.68
N LEU A 378 -14.53 12.82 32.50
CA LEU A 378 -13.24 13.47 32.31
C LEU A 378 -13.51 14.97 32.12
N VAL A 379 -12.98 15.81 33.00
CA VAL A 379 -13.28 17.24 33.03
C VAL A 379 -12.01 18.05 32.88
N SER A 380 -11.92 18.87 31.84
CA SER A 380 -10.88 19.88 31.71
C SER A 380 -11.53 21.25 31.77
N GLN A 381 -11.13 22.06 32.75
CA GLN A 381 -11.71 23.37 33.04
C GLN A 381 -10.60 24.33 33.44
N ASN A 382 -10.75 25.62 33.07
CA ASN A 382 -9.78 26.68 33.35
C ASN A 382 -8.39 26.46 32.70
N GLU A 383 -8.33 25.68 31.63
CA GLU A 383 -7.15 25.59 30.77
C GLU A 383 -7.42 26.35 29.46
N ASP A 384 -6.47 27.20 29.04
CA ASP A 384 -6.56 27.96 27.78
C ASP A 384 -6.79 27.09 26.54
N PHE A 385 -6.30 25.84 26.61
CA PHE A 385 -6.44 24.81 25.61
C PHE A 385 -6.23 23.45 26.28
N SER A 386 -6.91 22.40 25.80
CA SER A 386 -6.92 21.09 26.44
C SER A 386 -6.74 19.95 25.44
N GLY A 387 -5.93 18.95 25.78
CA GLY A 387 -5.79 17.72 24.99
C GLY A 387 -6.87 16.66 25.24
N ILE A 388 -7.91 16.98 26.03
CA ILE A 388 -8.90 16.01 26.52
C ILE A 388 -9.66 15.28 25.41
N ILE A 389 -9.90 15.92 24.26
CA ILE A 389 -10.63 15.29 23.14
C ILE A 389 -9.79 14.16 22.55
N GLY A 390 -8.53 14.44 22.20
CA GLY A 390 -7.61 13.41 21.70
C GLY A 390 -7.33 12.31 22.71
N LEU A 391 -7.17 12.66 24.00
CA LEU A 391 -7.05 11.68 25.09
C LEU A 391 -8.25 10.72 25.09
N THR A 392 -9.46 11.28 25.08
CA THR A 392 -10.69 10.52 25.20
C THR A 392 -10.93 9.66 23.97
N LYS A 393 -10.64 10.16 22.76
CA LYS A 393 -10.72 9.38 21.51
C LYS A 393 -9.82 8.13 21.56
N CYS A 394 -8.60 8.25 22.07
CA CYS A 394 -7.73 7.09 22.27
C CYS A 394 -8.20 6.16 23.41
N LEU A 395 -8.79 6.69 24.49
CA LEU A 395 -9.34 5.86 25.57
C LEU A 395 -10.55 5.05 25.11
N LEU A 396 -11.42 5.62 24.27
CA LEU A 396 -12.59 4.93 23.74
C LEU A 396 -12.21 3.77 22.81
N THR A 397 -11.01 3.76 22.24
CA THR A 397 -10.59 2.61 21.44
C THR A 397 -10.03 1.49 22.32
N GLU A 398 -9.64 1.75 23.58
CA GLU A 398 -9.19 0.72 24.51
C GLU A 398 -10.38 -0.01 25.16
N THR A 399 -10.44 -1.35 25.03
CA THR A 399 -11.51 -2.17 25.62
C THR A 399 -11.50 -2.06 27.15
N THR A 400 -12.52 -1.42 27.72
CA THR A 400 -12.71 -1.32 29.17
C THR A 400 -14.19 -1.40 29.52
N LYS A 401 -14.51 -1.72 30.79
CA LYS A 401 -15.87 -1.58 31.34
C LYS A 401 -16.21 -0.12 31.73
N LEU A 402 -15.29 0.81 31.52
CA LEU A 402 -15.45 2.21 31.87
C LEU A 402 -16.15 2.95 30.72
N ARG A 403 -17.16 3.75 31.06
CA ARG A 403 -17.85 4.63 30.09
C ARG A 403 -17.31 6.04 30.23
N PHE A 404 -16.46 6.47 29.31
CA PHE A 404 -15.87 7.80 29.33
C PHE A 404 -16.83 8.87 28.77
N ARG A 405 -16.89 10.01 29.44
CA ARG A 405 -17.63 11.21 29.01
C ARG A 405 -16.73 12.43 29.21
N ALA A 406 -16.31 13.07 28.13
CA ALA A 406 -15.41 14.22 28.16
C ALA A 406 -16.19 15.53 28.24
N PHE A 407 -15.76 16.40 29.15
CA PHE A 407 -16.22 17.77 29.33
C PHE A 407 -15.03 18.70 29.21
N PHE A 408 -15.00 19.51 28.16
CA PHE A 408 -14.09 20.63 28.03
C PHE A 408 -14.87 21.92 28.27
N ILE A 409 -14.51 22.65 29.33
CA ILE A 409 -15.23 23.83 29.79
C ILE A 409 -14.33 25.04 29.64
N ASP A 410 -14.75 26.00 28.82
CA ASP A 410 -14.02 27.25 28.64
C ASP A 410 -13.97 28.10 29.92
N GLN A 411 -13.20 29.19 29.86
CA GLN A 411 -12.98 30.12 30.97
C GLN A 411 -14.24 30.86 31.45
N HIS A 412 -15.36 30.78 30.73
CA HIS A 412 -16.61 31.46 31.07
C HIS A 412 -17.60 30.54 31.80
N GLY A 413 -17.35 29.23 31.84
CA GLY A 413 -18.20 28.25 32.52
C GLY A 413 -18.07 28.23 34.05
N SER A 414 -19.17 27.97 34.75
CA SER A 414 -19.19 27.75 36.21
C SER A 414 -18.45 26.44 36.58
N LYS A 415 -18.03 26.26 37.85
CA LYS A 415 -17.33 25.03 38.26
C LYS A 415 -18.17 23.78 37.95
N PHE A 416 -17.57 22.79 37.28
CA PHE A 416 -18.28 21.55 36.95
C PHE A 416 -18.83 20.85 38.19
N SER A 417 -20.11 20.48 38.12
CA SER A 417 -20.78 19.71 39.15
C SER A 417 -21.91 18.90 38.52
N VAL A 418 -21.94 17.61 38.81
CA VAL A 418 -23.02 16.70 38.35
C VAL A 418 -24.39 17.11 38.89
N ASN A 419 -24.42 17.83 40.02
CA ASN A 419 -25.65 18.28 40.65
C ASN A 419 -26.12 19.66 40.20
N ASP A 420 -25.26 20.42 39.50
CA ASP A 420 -25.62 21.74 38.99
C ASP A 420 -26.63 21.58 37.82
N PRO A 421 -27.75 22.33 37.81
CA PRO A 421 -28.79 22.18 36.79
C PRO A 421 -28.30 22.32 35.35
N PHE A 422 -27.34 23.23 35.09
CA PHE A 422 -26.81 23.48 33.75
C PHE A 422 -26.08 22.25 33.22
N TYR A 423 -25.14 21.71 34.01
CA TYR A 423 -24.39 20.51 33.64
C TYR A 423 -25.26 19.25 33.67
N LYS A 424 -26.19 19.15 34.63
CA LYS A 424 -27.10 18.01 34.76
C LYS A 424 -27.96 17.82 33.53
N ASN A 425 -28.45 18.91 32.93
CA ASN A 425 -29.22 18.85 31.68
C ASN A 425 -28.38 18.30 30.52
N GLN A 426 -27.11 18.71 30.42
CA GLN A 426 -26.20 18.18 29.41
C GLN A 426 -25.83 16.70 29.67
N ILE A 427 -25.60 16.32 30.92
CA ILE A 427 -25.27 14.94 31.32
C ILE A 427 -26.42 13.98 30.96
N LYS A 428 -27.68 14.40 31.10
CA LYS A 428 -28.86 13.59 30.71
C LYS A 428 -28.94 13.28 29.22
N LYS A 429 -28.23 14.03 28.36
CA LYS A 429 -28.11 13.72 26.93
C LYS A 429 -27.13 12.58 26.67
N ASP A 430 -26.33 12.21 27.68
CA ASP A 430 -25.33 11.13 27.66
C ASP A 430 -24.45 11.13 26.41
N LEU A 431 -23.89 12.29 26.09
CA LEU A 431 -22.99 12.47 24.95
C LEU A 431 -21.54 12.25 25.36
N THR A 432 -20.76 11.55 24.52
CA THR A 432 -19.35 11.24 24.80
C THR A 432 -18.47 12.48 24.86
N PHE A 433 -18.69 13.45 23.98
CA PHE A 433 -17.91 14.69 23.91
C PHE A 433 -18.80 15.88 24.17
N ASN A 434 -18.38 16.75 25.10
CA ASN A 434 -19.14 17.94 25.47
C ASN A 434 -18.14 19.10 25.59
N VAL A 435 -18.10 19.95 24.57
CA VAL A 435 -17.27 21.15 24.55
C VAL A 435 -18.17 22.35 24.81
N LEU A 436 -17.92 23.08 25.89
CA LEU A 436 -18.59 24.35 26.17
C LEU A 436 -17.71 25.48 25.63
N SER A 437 -18.21 26.20 24.63
CA SER A 437 -17.57 27.39 24.09
C SER A 437 -18.59 28.52 23.96
N ASN A 438 -18.31 29.68 24.55
CA ASN A 438 -19.20 30.85 24.54
C ASN A 438 -20.62 30.52 25.06
N ASN A 439 -20.71 29.74 26.14
CA ASN A 439 -21.96 29.22 26.72
C ASN A 439 -22.78 28.28 25.81
N LYS A 440 -22.23 27.81 24.70
CA LYS A 440 -22.87 26.84 23.81
C LYS A 440 -22.18 25.49 23.89
N TRP A 441 -22.96 24.42 23.94
CA TRP A 441 -22.42 23.05 23.90
C TRP A 441 -22.19 22.58 22.46
N GLY A 442 -21.13 21.80 22.23
CA GLY A 442 -20.83 21.22 20.93
C GLY A 442 -19.83 20.08 20.97
N THR A 443 -19.42 19.63 19.78
CA THR A 443 -18.36 18.62 19.58
C THR A 443 -17.56 18.92 18.31
N TYR A 444 -16.35 18.38 18.23
CA TYR A 444 -15.53 18.49 17.04
C TYR A 444 -15.86 17.37 16.04
N VAL A 445 -16.04 17.75 14.78
CA VAL A 445 -16.31 16.85 13.64
C VAL A 445 -15.43 17.22 12.45
N HIS A 446 -15.24 16.26 11.56
CA HIS A 446 -14.57 16.45 10.27
C HIS A 446 -15.60 16.87 9.22
N LEU A 447 -15.38 18.02 8.58
CA LEU A 447 -16.22 18.53 7.51
C LEU A 447 -15.45 18.43 6.19
N PRO A 448 -16.12 18.14 5.06
CA PRO A 448 -15.46 18.09 3.76
C PRO A 448 -14.79 19.44 3.45
N LEU A 449 -13.59 19.39 2.87
CA LEU A 449 -12.93 20.61 2.43
C LEU A 449 -13.70 21.21 1.25
N ARG A 450 -13.98 22.51 1.27
CA ARG A 450 -14.56 23.19 0.12
C ARG A 450 -13.52 23.26 -1.01
N ASP A 451 -13.99 23.21 -2.24
CA ASP A 451 -13.12 23.46 -3.39
C ASP A 451 -12.59 24.90 -3.34
N LEU A 452 -11.33 25.06 -3.72
CA LEU A 452 -10.70 26.37 -3.83
C LEU A 452 -11.40 27.15 -4.93
N ASN A 453 -12.14 28.19 -4.54
CA ASN A 453 -12.61 29.17 -5.50
C ASN A 453 -11.40 29.87 -6.12
N LYS A 454 -11.42 30.06 -7.44
CA LYS A 454 -10.40 30.86 -8.14
C LYS A 454 -10.27 32.22 -7.45
N GLN A 455 -9.09 32.52 -6.93
CA GLN A 455 -8.83 33.78 -6.25
C GLN A 455 -8.32 34.83 -7.25
N THR A 456 -8.64 36.09 -6.99
CA THR A 456 -8.05 37.20 -7.73
C THR A 456 -6.72 37.55 -7.07
N VAL A 457 -5.62 37.30 -7.77
CA VAL A 457 -4.25 37.56 -7.29
C VAL A 457 -3.64 38.75 -8.03
N GLY A 458 -2.68 39.42 -7.39
CA GLY A 458 -1.98 40.56 -8.00
C GLY A 458 -0.96 40.15 -9.07
N ASN A 459 -0.47 38.92 -9.01
CA ASN A 459 0.51 38.38 -9.94
C ASN A 459 0.36 36.86 -10.12
N ALA A 460 0.57 36.36 -11.33
CA ALA A 460 0.43 34.95 -11.69
C ALA A 460 1.26 34.63 -12.93
N ALA A 461 1.57 33.35 -13.15
CA ALA A 461 2.09 32.83 -14.41
C ALA A 461 1.38 31.55 -14.84
N VAL A 462 1.53 31.21 -16.11
CA VAL A 462 1.01 29.97 -16.67
C VAL A 462 1.90 28.82 -16.23
N ASP A 463 1.31 27.83 -15.54
CA ASP A 463 1.96 26.58 -15.18
C ASP A 463 1.30 25.39 -15.88
N ILE A 464 2.03 24.28 -15.96
CA ILE A 464 1.55 23.03 -16.54
C ILE A 464 1.74 21.92 -15.51
N SER A 465 0.67 21.56 -14.82
CA SER A 465 0.74 20.57 -13.75
C SER A 465 1.17 19.19 -14.28
N THR A 466 0.78 18.84 -15.51
CA THR A 466 1.21 17.59 -16.18
C THR A 466 1.74 17.82 -17.61
N LEU A 467 3.07 17.71 -17.78
CA LEU A 467 3.71 17.74 -19.10
C LEU A 467 3.16 16.65 -20.03
N GLY A 468 2.82 17.02 -21.26
CA GLY A 468 2.18 16.16 -22.25
C GLY A 468 0.67 16.26 -22.29
N ASP A 469 0.03 16.80 -21.24
CA ASP A 469 -1.41 17.01 -21.17
C ASP A 469 -1.75 18.51 -21.12
N LEU A 470 -2.12 19.05 -22.29
CA LEU A 470 -2.45 20.46 -22.46
C LEU A 470 -3.73 20.89 -21.73
N SER A 471 -4.53 19.95 -21.20
CA SER A 471 -5.71 20.29 -20.38
C SER A 471 -5.35 20.78 -18.97
N THR A 472 -4.11 20.53 -18.53
CA THR A 472 -3.58 20.92 -17.21
C THR A 472 -2.92 22.29 -17.19
N ILE A 473 -3.09 23.09 -18.24
CA ILE A 473 -2.57 24.45 -18.31
C ILE A 473 -3.45 25.36 -17.46
N GLU A 474 -2.86 25.99 -16.44
CA GLU A 474 -3.58 26.88 -15.53
C GLU A 474 -2.75 28.10 -15.11
N TRP A 475 -3.42 29.10 -14.55
CA TRP A 475 -2.75 30.26 -13.95
C TRP A 475 -2.46 29.96 -12.49
N THR A 476 -1.19 30.03 -12.11
CA THR A 476 -0.70 29.81 -10.75
C THR A 476 -0.16 31.10 -10.18
N GLU A 477 -0.51 31.40 -8.92
CA GLU A 477 0.01 32.59 -8.23
C GLU A 477 1.54 32.52 -8.13
N MET A 478 2.19 33.64 -8.45
CA MET A 478 3.64 33.76 -8.35
C MET A 478 4.03 34.77 -7.26
N ALA A 479 4.73 34.28 -6.24
CA ALA A 479 5.35 35.11 -5.23
C ALA A 479 6.66 35.74 -5.78
N PHE A 480 6.74 37.06 -5.80
CA PHE A 480 8.01 37.76 -6.03
C PHE A 480 8.78 37.85 -4.71
N GLU A 481 9.61 36.85 -4.43
CA GLU A 481 10.59 36.95 -3.34
C GLU A 481 11.73 37.86 -3.77
N GLY A 482 11.63 39.16 -3.47
CA GLY A 482 12.69 40.15 -3.12
C GLY A 482 14.06 40.17 -3.82
N ARG A 483 14.34 39.32 -4.80
CA ARG A 483 15.63 39.15 -5.45
C ARG A 483 15.64 39.93 -6.74
N ARG A 484 16.23 41.13 -6.70
CA ARG A 484 16.53 41.82 -7.95
C ARG A 484 17.53 40.99 -8.76
N VAL A 485 17.23 40.74 -10.03
CA VAL A 485 18.15 40.08 -10.98
C VAL A 485 19.46 40.88 -11.06
N THR A 486 19.35 42.21 -11.09
CA THR A 486 20.41 43.20 -10.96
C THR A 486 19.92 44.41 -10.16
N GLU A 487 20.79 45.25 -9.60
CA GLU A 487 20.37 46.45 -8.83
C GLU A 487 19.46 47.41 -9.62
N GLU A 488 19.62 47.43 -10.96
CA GLU A 488 18.87 48.24 -11.93
C GLU A 488 17.59 47.56 -12.46
N SER A 489 17.30 46.32 -12.06
CA SER A 489 16.13 45.57 -12.53
C SER A 489 14.83 46.15 -11.95
N GLU A 490 13.88 46.51 -12.83
CA GLU A 490 12.53 46.92 -12.46
C GLU A 490 11.49 45.83 -12.77
N MET A 491 10.33 45.93 -12.11
CA MET A 491 9.16 45.12 -12.44
C MET A 491 8.49 45.65 -13.70
N VAL A 492 8.09 44.75 -14.61
CA VAL A 492 7.31 45.05 -15.81
C VAL A 492 5.97 44.34 -15.75
N TYR A 493 4.89 45.09 -15.90
CA TYR A 493 3.55 44.56 -16.15
C TYR A 493 3.48 44.07 -17.58
N VAL A 494 3.32 42.76 -17.76
CA VAL A 494 3.30 42.11 -19.07
C VAL A 494 1.94 42.32 -19.71
N TYR A 495 1.93 42.90 -20.92
CA TYR A 495 0.73 43.07 -21.73
C TYR A 495 0.60 41.98 -22.79
N TYR A 496 1.74 41.56 -23.34
CA TYR A 496 1.81 40.48 -24.31
C TYR A 496 3.02 39.62 -23.99
N SER A 497 2.83 38.31 -24.14
CA SER A 497 3.86 37.28 -24.11
C SER A 497 3.64 36.37 -25.30
N ALA A 498 4.70 36.03 -26.02
CA ALA A 498 4.59 35.25 -27.26
C ALA A 498 5.09 33.81 -27.05
N LEU A 499 4.31 32.86 -27.55
CA LEU A 499 4.66 31.44 -27.52
C LEU A 499 5.73 31.13 -28.56
N ASN A 500 6.79 30.47 -28.11
CA ASN A 500 7.86 29.97 -28.95
C ASN A 500 7.75 28.45 -29.14
N PHE A 501 8.45 27.91 -30.15
CA PHE A 501 8.44 26.46 -30.41
C PHE A 501 8.95 25.65 -29.22
N ARG A 502 9.89 26.24 -28.44
CA ARG A 502 10.36 25.66 -27.17
C ARG A 502 9.20 25.43 -26.19
N ASP A 503 8.35 26.43 -25.99
CA ASP A 503 7.26 26.37 -25.01
C ASP A 503 6.26 25.26 -25.37
N VAL A 504 5.94 25.10 -26.66
CA VAL A 504 5.08 24.02 -27.15
C VAL A 504 5.73 22.66 -26.96
N MET A 505 7.02 22.52 -27.28
CA MET A 505 7.73 21.25 -27.14
C MET A 505 7.96 20.84 -25.68
N VAL A 506 8.12 21.82 -24.79
CA VAL A 506 8.13 21.63 -23.34
C VAL A 506 6.75 21.17 -22.87
N ALA A 507 5.68 21.89 -23.23
CA ALA A 507 4.30 21.54 -22.87
C ALA A 507 3.90 20.13 -23.34
N LEU A 508 4.40 19.70 -24.51
CA LEU A 508 4.18 18.35 -25.04
C LEU A 508 5.12 17.28 -24.43
N GLY A 509 6.01 17.65 -23.51
CA GLY A 509 6.98 16.73 -22.88
C GLY A 509 8.07 16.21 -23.80
N LYS A 510 8.29 16.82 -24.98
CA LYS A 510 9.29 16.40 -25.98
C LYS A 510 10.66 17.02 -25.77
N VAL A 511 10.73 18.15 -25.05
CA VAL A 511 11.97 18.84 -24.69
C VAL A 511 11.96 19.05 -23.17
N PRO A 512 13.01 18.64 -22.44
CA PRO A 512 13.08 18.88 -21.00
C PRO A 512 13.23 20.39 -20.72
N ILE A 513 12.70 20.83 -19.59
CA ILE A 513 13.03 22.14 -19.03
C ILE A 513 14.44 22.01 -18.44
N ASP A 514 15.42 22.63 -19.08
CA ASP A 514 16.78 22.79 -18.56
C ASP A 514 16.71 23.70 -17.33
N SER A 515 16.45 23.12 -16.16
CA SER A 515 16.53 23.82 -14.89
C SER A 515 18.02 24.09 -14.62
N ASN A 516 18.49 25.30 -14.90
CA ASN A 516 19.76 25.76 -14.35
C ASN A 516 19.69 25.57 -12.82
N ASP A 517 20.75 25.02 -12.22
CA ASP A 517 20.88 24.80 -10.76
C ASP A 517 20.71 26.08 -9.89
N ASN A 518 20.51 27.25 -10.52
CA ASN A 518 20.37 28.57 -9.91
C ASN A 518 18.93 29.12 -9.90
N VAL A 519 17.95 28.47 -10.54
CA VAL A 519 16.57 28.96 -10.58
C VAL A 519 15.75 28.24 -9.49
N PRO A 520 14.96 28.95 -8.65
CA PRO A 520 14.12 28.32 -7.65
C PRO A 520 13.14 27.32 -8.29
N THR A 521 12.82 26.26 -7.55
CA THR A 521 12.02 25.08 -7.93
C THR A 521 10.56 25.35 -8.38
N LYS A 522 10.13 26.62 -8.46
CA LYS A 522 8.77 27.06 -8.84
C LYS A 522 8.73 27.89 -10.13
N SER A 523 9.72 27.75 -11.02
CA SER A 523 9.62 28.31 -12.37
C SER A 523 8.77 27.37 -13.24
N SER A 524 7.70 27.89 -13.85
CA SER A 524 6.95 27.19 -14.89
C SER A 524 7.84 26.87 -16.10
N GLY A 525 8.90 27.65 -16.28
CA GLY A 525 9.81 27.57 -17.41
C GLY A 525 9.15 27.96 -18.75
N MET A 526 7.92 28.49 -18.70
CA MET A 526 7.07 28.78 -19.85
C MET A 526 7.17 30.24 -20.29
N GLY A 527 7.34 30.44 -21.59
CA GLY A 527 7.45 31.77 -22.19
C GLY A 527 8.87 32.32 -22.07
N LEU A 528 9.39 32.79 -23.20
CA LEU A 528 10.72 33.39 -23.28
C LEU A 528 10.68 34.89 -23.50
N GLU A 529 9.66 35.43 -24.16
CA GLU A 529 9.62 36.85 -24.53
C GLU A 529 8.34 37.55 -24.07
N PHE A 530 8.47 38.83 -23.78
CA PHE A 530 7.37 39.66 -23.32
C PHE A 530 7.48 41.09 -23.84
N SER A 531 6.36 41.81 -23.78
CA SER A 531 6.31 43.27 -23.86
C SER A 531 5.36 43.82 -22.81
N GLY A 532 5.68 44.98 -22.27
CA GLY A 532 4.95 45.52 -21.14
C GLY A 532 5.33 46.94 -20.78
N ILE A 533 4.87 47.35 -19.61
CA ILE A 533 5.14 48.67 -19.03
C ILE A 533 5.86 48.47 -17.69
N SER A 534 7.02 49.09 -17.53
CA SER A 534 7.78 49.05 -16.27
C SER A 534 7.06 49.81 -15.15
N ALA A 535 7.47 49.57 -13.90
CA ALA A 535 7.00 50.34 -12.75
C ALA A 535 7.28 51.85 -12.89
N SER A 536 8.34 52.23 -13.62
CA SER A 536 8.65 53.63 -13.97
C SER A 536 7.86 54.18 -15.16
N GLY A 537 6.97 53.39 -15.76
CA GLY A 537 6.12 53.78 -16.88
C GLY A 537 6.77 53.63 -18.27
N LYS A 538 7.97 53.06 -18.36
CA LYS A 538 8.65 52.83 -19.63
C LYS A 538 8.03 51.66 -20.38
N ARG A 539 7.95 51.76 -21.70
CA ARG A 539 7.46 50.67 -22.55
C ARG A 539 8.64 49.75 -22.85
N ILE A 540 8.60 48.51 -22.40
CA ILE A 540 9.76 47.59 -22.46
C ILE A 540 9.38 46.31 -23.22
N MET A 541 10.28 45.82 -24.07
CA MET A 541 10.24 44.48 -24.65
C MET A 541 11.53 43.74 -24.30
N GLY A 542 11.49 42.43 -24.19
CA GLY A 542 12.71 41.64 -24.02
C GLY A 542 12.44 40.16 -23.81
N PHE A 543 13.46 39.45 -23.36
CA PHE A 543 13.36 38.01 -23.11
C PHE A 543 13.97 37.61 -21.76
N VAL A 544 13.43 36.55 -21.17
CA VAL A 544 13.81 35.97 -19.88
C VAL A 544 14.00 34.46 -19.99
N ASN A 545 14.72 33.88 -19.04
CA ASN A 545 14.99 32.45 -19.00
C ASN A 545 13.82 31.65 -18.40
N GLY A 546 12.66 31.71 -19.05
CA GLY A 546 11.39 31.16 -18.56
C GLY A 546 10.53 32.18 -17.82
N ASP A 547 9.26 31.82 -17.59
CA ASP A 547 8.24 32.61 -16.87
C ASP A 547 7.84 33.94 -17.53
N ALA A 548 8.06 34.11 -18.85
CA ALA A 548 7.55 35.27 -19.57
C ALA A 548 6.02 35.22 -19.76
N LEU A 549 5.40 34.03 -19.67
CA LEU A 549 3.95 33.86 -19.66
C LEU A 549 3.38 34.17 -18.26
N ALA A 550 3.57 35.41 -17.84
CA ALA A 550 3.18 35.91 -16.52
C ALA A 550 2.44 37.25 -16.61
N LEU A 551 1.81 37.68 -15.51
CA LEU A 551 1.22 39.01 -15.37
C LEU A 551 2.29 40.08 -15.15
N GLN A 552 3.38 39.71 -14.48
CA GLN A 552 4.52 40.59 -14.26
C GLN A 552 5.81 39.79 -14.37
N VAL A 553 6.88 40.45 -14.82
CA VAL A 553 8.21 39.87 -14.95
C VAL A 553 9.23 40.86 -14.40
N GLN A 554 10.22 40.34 -13.67
CA GLN A 554 11.43 41.09 -13.40
C GLN A 554 12.43 40.86 -14.52
N TYR A 555 12.91 41.95 -15.12
CA TYR A 555 13.76 41.85 -16.29
C TYR A 555 15.22 42.18 -15.99
N ASP A 556 16.11 41.58 -16.77
CA ASP A 556 17.52 41.96 -16.82
C ASP A 556 17.71 43.07 -17.89
N PRO A 557 18.25 44.25 -17.53
CA PRO A 557 18.55 45.32 -18.47
C PRO A 557 19.39 44.88 -19.69
N TYR A 558 20.23 43.85 -19.57
CA TYR A 558 21.02 43.32 -20.68
C TYR A 558 20.19 42.58 -21.74
N PHE A 559 19.00 42.09 -21.38
CA PHE A 559 18.12 41.31 -22.25
C PHE A 559 16.80 42.03 -22.59
N THR A 560 16.77 43.36 -22.42
CA THR A 560 15.59 44.19 -22.67
C THR A 560 15.89 45.46 -23.44
N TRP A 561 14.86 46.01 -24.08
CA TRP A 561 14.90 47.23 -24.89
C TRP A 561 13.66 48.08 -24.63
N GLU A 562 13.83 49.40 -24.68
CA GLU A 562 12.71 50.34 -24.67
C GLU A 562 12.00 50.32 -26.04
N ILE A 563 10.67 50.26 -26.01
CA ILE A 563 9.83 50.13 -27.20
C ILE A 563 9.64 51.52 -27.82
N PRO A 564 9.98 51.71 -29.11
CA PRO A 564 9.74 52.96 -29.83
C PRO A 564 8.26 53.38 -29.78
N ASN A 565 8.01 54.70 -29.73
CA ASN A 565 6.65 55.26 -29.63
C ASN A 565 5.72 54.82 -30.77
N ASP A 566 6.26 54.57 -31.95
CA ASP A 566 5.49 54.21 -33.16
C ASP A 566 5.09 52.73 -33.20
N TRP A 567 5.65 51.89 -32.31
CA TRP A 567 5.33 50.47 -32.26
C TRP A 567 4.28 50.21 -31.20
N SER A 568 3.31 49.33 -31.47
CA SER A 568 2.42 48.81 -30.42
C SER A 568 3.16 47.83 -29.51
N LEU A 569 2.68 47.63 -28.28
CA LEU A 569 3.23 46.58 -27.40
C LEU A 569 3.10 45.19 -28.07
N ARG A 570 2.00 44.95 -28.79
CA ARG A 570 1.75 43.69 -29.51
C ARG A 570 2.83 43.40 -30.55
N GLU A 571 3.18 44.38 -31.38
CA GLU A 571 4.24 44.23 -32.39
C GLU A 571 5.60 44.03 -31.72
N ALA A 572 5.89 44.82 -30.68
CA ALA A 572 7.14 44.73 -29.94
C ALA A 572 7.39 43.35 -29.32
N CYS A 573 6.34 42.65 -28.86
CA CYS A 573 6.45 41.31 -28.29
C CYS A 573 6.98 40.25 -29.27
N THR A 574 6.88 40.47 -30.59
CA THR A 574 7.26 39.48 -31.61
C THR A 574 8.74 39.54 -32.02
N ILE A 575 9.49 40.47 -31.41
CA ILE A 575 10.84 40.83 -31.85
C ILE A 575 11.94 40.16 -31.03
N PRO A 576 11.91 40.14 -29.68
CA PRO A 576 13.06 39.75 -28.86
C PRO A 576 13.69 38.39 -29.22
N CYS A 577 12.93 37.29 -29.21
CA CYS A 577 13.50 35.96 -29.47
C CYS A 577 13.92 35.79 -30.93
N VAL A 578 13.07 36.18 -31.87
CA VAL A 578 13.31 36.00 -33.31
C VAL A 578 14.50 36.83 -33.77
N TYR A 579 14.54 38.11 -33.44
CA TYR A 579 15.62 39.00 -33.88
C TYR A 579 16.90 38.80 -33.09
N ALA A 580 16.86 38.40 -31.81
CA ALA A 580 18.09 38.00 -31.12
C ALA A 580 18.73 36.78 -31.79
N THR A 581 17.91 35.80 -32.18
CA THR A 581 18.37 34.62 -32.93
C THR A 581 18.97 35.03 -34.27
N VAL A 582 18.22 35.82 -35.06
CA VAL A 582 18.68 36.27 -36.38
C VAL A 582 19.90 37.19 -36.30
N SER A 583 19.96 38.11 -35.34
CA SER A 583 21.08 39.07 -35.19
C SER A 583 22.37 38.37 -34.76
N LYS A 584 22.29 37.41 -33.82
CA LYS A 584 23.43 36.57 -33.42
C LYS A 584 23.91 35.74 -34.62
N LEU A 585 22.98 35.12 -35.34
CA LEU A 585 23.28 34.38 -36.57
C LEU A 585 23.87 35.27 -37.65
N HIS A 586 23.34 36.48 -37.85
CA HIS A 586 23.80 37.41 -38.87
C HIS A 586 25.20 37.94 -38.56
N THR A 587 25.45 38.35 -37.32
CA THR A 587 26.78 38.75 -36.84
C THR A 587 27.77 37.60 -37.02
N TYR A 588 27.35 36.38 -36.70
CA TYR A 588 28.15 35.19 -36.93
C TYR A 588 28.43 34.95 -38.42
N ILE A 589 27.41 35.01 -39.28
CA ILE A 589 27.49 34.83 -40.74
C ILE A 589 28.40 35.90 -41.40
N ILE A 590 28.38 37.14 -40.90
CA ILE A 590 29.31 38.19 -41.33
C ILE A 590 30.73 37.89 -40.84
N SER A 591 30.90 37.53 -39.56
CA SER A 591 32.22 37.24 -38.97
C SER A 591 32.95 36.10 -39.70
N ILE A 592 32.20 35.23 -40.35
CA ILE A 592 32.72 34.09 -41.11
C ILE A 592 32.82 34.35 -42.63
N GLY A 593 32.55 35.59 -43.08
CA GLY A 593 32.91 36.11 -44.40
C GLY A 593 31.82 36.13 -45.47
N PHE A 594 30.55 35.91 -45.13
CA PHE A 594 29.45 35.90 -46.12
C PHE A 594 28.67 37.24 -46.14
N GLN A 595 28.45 37.81 -47.32
CA GLN A 595 27.54 38.94 -47.54
C GLN A 595 26.19 38.43 -48.07
N GLN A 596 25.08 38.80 -47.42
CA GLN A 596 23.74 38.44 -47.89
C GLN A 596 23.33 39.35 -49.06
N ASN A 597 23.09 38.76 -50.23
CA ASN A 597 22.25 39.36 -51.27
C ASN A 597 20.85 38.74 -51.15
N VAL A 598 19.85 39.51 -50.76
CA VAL A 598 18.46 39.02 -50.68
C VAL A 598 17.90 38.94 -52.09
N VAL A 599 17.68 37.72 -52.58
CA VAL A 599 16.99 37.44 -53.85
C VAL A 599 15.63 36.85 -53.52
N SER A 600 14.57 37.65 -53.59
CA SER A 600 13.19 37.16 -53.44
C SER A 600 12.58 36.88 -54.81
N ASP A 601 12.86 35.72 -55.38
CA ASP A 601 12.19 35.23 -56.59
C ASP A 601 11.55 33.85 -56.30
N LYS A 602 10.36 33.59 -56.87
CA LYS A 602 9.60 32.34 -56.65
C LYS A 602 10.39 31.08 -57.05
N THR A 603 11.40 31.25 -57.89
CA THR A 603 12.36 30.22 -58.31
C THR A 603 13.20 29.63 -57.17
N HIS A 604 13.29 30.30 -56.02
CA HIS A 604 14.09 29.90 -54.86
C HIS A 604 13.25 29.41 -53.66
N THR A 605 12.00 28.97 -53.89
CA THR A 605 11.10 28.44 -52.85
C THR A 605 10.75 26.98 -53.10
N TRP A 606 10.97 26.10 -52.11
CA TRP A 606 10.75 24.64 -52.23
C TRP A 606 10.04 24.05 -51.01
N ASN A 607 9.57 22.80 -51.12
CA ASN A 607 8.79 22.13 -50.06
C ASN A 607 9.67 21.69 -48.89
N SER A 608 9.26 22.01 -47.67
CA SER A 608 9.92 21.60 -46.41
C SER A 608 9.35 20.34 -45.76
N ARG A 609 8.29 19.74 -46.34
CA ARG A 609 7.63 18.53 -45.80
C ARG A 609 8.15 17.22 -46.39
N ASP A 610 9.01 17.28 -47.38
CA ASP A 610 9.60 16.12 -48.04
C ASP A 610 11.04 16.41 -48.49
N LEU A 611 11.69 15.43 -49.14
CA LEU A 611 13.08 15.53 -49.59
C LEU A 611 13.23 16.25 -50.95
N SER A 612 12.16 16.79 -51.54
CA SER A 612 12.21 17.39 -52.87
C SER A 612 13.12 18.62 -52.94
N PHE A 613 13.27 19.36 -51.83
CA PHE A 613 14.15 20.53 -51.78
C PHE A 613 15.61 20.16 -52.09
N GLU A 614 16.08 18.96 -51.73
CA GLU A 614 17.47 18.54 -52.01
C GLU A 614 17.72 18.48 -53.52
N ILE A 615 16.80 17.87 -54.26
CA ILE A 615 16.88 17.74 -55.72
C ILE A 615 16.77 19.12 -56.36
N MET A 616 15.84 19.95 -55.87
CA MET A 616 15.61 21.28 -56.43
C MET A 616 16.79 22.24 -56.18
N ILE A 617 17.40 22.21 -55.00
CA ILE A 617 18.62 22.99 -54.70
C ILE A 617 19.75 22.53 -55.60
N LYS A 618 19.97 21.22 -55.75
CA LYS A 618 21.01 20.68 -56.63
C LYS A 618 20.79 21.09 -58.08
N ASN A 619 19.56 21.02 -58.59
CA ASN A 619 19.26 21.43 -59.96
C ASN A 619 19.50 22.93 -60.19
N ASN A 620 19.07 23.80 -59.27
CA ASN A 620 19.24 25.25 -59.41
C ASN A 620 20.67 25.73 -59.14
N THR A 621 21.50 24.93 -58.46
CA THR A 621 22.91 25.23 -58.19
C THR A 621 23.87 24.47 -59.11
N ASN A 622 23.37 23.82 -60.17
CA ASN A 622 24.16 22.97 -61.07
C ASN A 622 25.00 21.91 -60.33
N GLY A 623 24.44 21.34 -59.27
CA GLY A 623 25.07 20.32 -58.43
C GLY A 623 26.09 20.86 -57.41
N ARG A 624 26.37 22.17 -57.39
CA ARG A 624 27.32 22.78 -56.45
C ARG A 624 26.82 22.70 -55.00
N GLY A 625 25.53 22.92 -54.77
CA GLY A 625 24.98 23.17 -53.45
C GLY A 625 25.08 24.64 -53.03
N VAL A 626 24.81 24.91 -51.75
CA VAL A 626 24.78 26.26 -51.16
C VAL A 626 25.92 26.45 -50.17
N ASP A 627 26.46 27.67 -50.11
CA ASP A 627 27.61 27.96 -49.23
C ASP A 627 27.21 28.07 -47.75
N LEU A 628 25.93 28.29 -47.45
CA LEU A 628 25.39 28.33 -46.09
C LEU A 628 24.04 27.61 -46.02
N VAL A 629 23.86 26.74 -45.02
CA VAL A 629 22.56 26.16 -44.67
C VAL A 629 22.21 26.54 -43.24
N LEU A 630 21.04 27.15 -43.04
CA LEU A 630 20.42 27.32 -41.73
C LEU A 630 19.31 26.26 -41.59
N ASN A 631 19.55 25.23 -40.79
CA ASN A 631 18.65 24.09 -40.65
C ASN A 631 17.88 24.12 -39.33
N SER A 632 16.58 23.84 -39.42
CA SER A 632 15.70 23.53 -38.29
C SER A 632 14.87 22.26 -38.53
N LEU A 633 15.17 21.51 -39.59
CA LEU A 633 14.50 20.26 -39.96
C LEU A 633 15.17 19.06 -39.28
N ALA A 634 14.45 17.96 -39.12
CA ALA A 634 14.93 16.79 -38.38
C ALA A 634 15.12 15.53 -39.26
N ASP A 635 15.81 14.53 -38.72
CA ASP A 635 15.93 13.17 -39.24
C ASP A 635 16.50 13.11 -40.69
N THR A 636 15.74 12.51 -41.61
CA THR A 636 16.16 12.35 -43.02
C THR A 636 16.31 13.69 -43.72
N MET A 637 15.55 14.71 -43.31
CA MET A 637 15.64 16.06 -43.84
C MET A 637 16.89 16.78 -43.34
N PHE A 638 17.30 16.58 -42.07
CA PHE A 638 18.59 17.06 -41.56
C PHE A 638 19.75 16.53 -42.44
N GLN A 639 19.74 15.23 -42.76
CA GLN A 639 20.75 14.62 -43.64
C GLN A 639 20.70 15.17 -45.07
N ALA A 640 19.51 15.46 -45.60
CA ALA A 640 19.32 16.06 -46.92
C ALA A 640 19.82 17.52 -46.96
N SER A 641 19.54 18.31 -45.93
CA SER A 641 20.07 19.65 -45.74
C SER A 641 21.61 19.63 -45.72
N MET A 642 22.22 18.69 -45.00
CA MET A 642 23.68 18.52 -44.99
C MET A 642 24.24 18.24 -46.39
N ARG A 643 23.58 17.39 -47.18
CA ARG A 643 24.00 17.08 -48.57
C ARG A 643 23.91 18.26 -49.52
N CYS A 644 23.13 19.28 -49.18
CA CYS A 644 22.99 20.51 -49.96
C CYS A 644 24.16 21.48 -49.76
N VAL A 645 25.04 21.27 -48.77
CA VAL A 645 26.16 22.18 -48.50
C VAL A 645 27.27 22.01 -49.55
N ALA A 646 27.70 23.13 -50.12
CA ALA A 646 28.80 23.21 -51.07
C ALA A 646 30.17 23.02 -50.39
N PRO A 647 31.24 22.68 -51.14
CA PRO A 647 32.60 22.68 -50.60
C PRO A 647 33.03 24.03 -50.02
N GLY A 648 33.62 24.03 -48.83
CA GLY A 648 33.93 25.23 -48.04
C GLY A 648 32.73 25.87 -47.35
N GLY A 649 31.53 25.29 -47.52
CA GLY A 649 30.29 25.82 -46.98
C GLY A 649 30.12 25.56 -45.48
N ARG A 650 29.10 26.20 -44.89
CA ARG A 650 28.84 26.14 -43.45
C ARG A 650 27.41 25.69 -43.19
N PHE A 651 27.27 24.79 -42.23
CA PHE A 651 25.98 24.27 -41.79
C PHE A 651 25.70 24.77 -40.38
N ILE A 652 24.59 25.48 -40.21
CA ILE A 652 24.15 26.05 -38.94
C ILE A 652 22.89 25.30 -38.52
N GLU A 653 22.99 24.53 -37.43
CA GLU A 653 21.89 23.78 -36.84
C GLU A 653 21.28 24.60 -35.69
N ILE A 654 20.00 24.93 -35.84
CA ILE A 654 19.18 25.56 -34.78
C ILE A 654 18.11 24.60 -34.22
N GLY A 655 17.87 23.47 -34.87
CA GLY A 655 16.99 22.41 -34.39
C GLY A 655 17.64 21.60 -33.26
N LYS A 656 16.83 21.15 -32.30
CA LYS A 656 17.30 20.38 -31.14
C LYS A 656 17.19 18.87 -31.30
N VAL A 657 16.31 18.37 -32.17
CA VAL A 657 15.92 16.94 -32.23
C VAL A 657 17.12 16.05 -32.53
N ASP A 658 17.83 16.29 -33.64
CA ASP A 658 19.00 15.48 -34.04
C ASP A 658 20.20 15.62 -33.09
N LEU A 659 20.36 16.79 -32.47
CA LEU A 659 21.37 17.03 -31.44
C LEU A 659 21.08 16.17 -30.20
N MET A 660 19.83 16.16 -29.71
CA MET A 660 19.41 15.33 -28.58
C MET A 660 19.50 13.83 -28.89
N ASN A 661 19.16 13.43 -30.13
CA ASN A 661 19.23 12.03 -30.56
C ASN A 661 20.66 11.55 -30.86
N SER A 662 21.66 12.45 -30.81
CA SER A 662 23.04 12.20 -31.25
C SER A 662 23.08 11.55 -32.63
N SER A 663 22.35 12.12 -33.59
CA SER A 663 22.27 11.64 -34.96
C SER A 663 23.64 11.62 -35.63
N PRO A 664 24.00 10.56 -36.38
CA PRO A 664 25.33 10.46 -36.98
C PRO A 664 25.50 11.46 -38.12
N ILE A 665 26.64 12.14 -38.16
CA ILE A 665 27.06 12.96 -39.30
C ILE A 665 28.13 12.18 -40.07
N PRO A 666 27.95 11.88 -41.37
CA PRO A 666 28.96 11.18 -42.15
C PRO A 666 30.26 11.99 -42.22
N SER A 667 31.37 11.42 -41.77
CA SER A 667 32.66 12.11 -41.75
C SER A 667 33.15 12.53 -43.13
N SER A 668 32.72 11.82 -44.18
CA SER A 668 32.97 12.15 -45.59
C SER A 668 32.47 13.54 -45.99
N MET A 669 31.48 14.09 -45.28
CA MET A 669 31.00 15.45 -45.51
C MET A 669 32.09 16.49 -45.21
N PHE A 670 32.94 16.26 -44.22
CA PHE A 670 34.02 17.19 -43.85
C PHE A 670 35.18 17.17 -44.85
N LEU A 671 35.27 16.18 -45.75
CA LEU A 671 36.23 16.21 -46.89
C LEU A 671 35.96 17.38 -47.83
N LYS A 672 34.72 17.89 -47.85
CA LYS A 672 34.35 19.10 -48.58
C LYS A 672 34.79 20.38 -47.86
N ASN A 673 35.57 20.29 -46.77
CA ASN A 673 35.94 21.41 -45.91
C ASN A 673 34.72 22.18 -45.36
N ILE A 674 33.65 21.45 -45.05
CA ILE A 674 32.43 22.01 -44.46
C ILE A 674 32.65 22.27 -42.97
N CYS A 675 32.12 23.38 -42.44
CA CYS A 675 32.04 23.61 -41.00
C CYS A 675 30.61 23.38 -40.48
N PHE A 676 30.46 22.69 -39.35
CA PHE A 676 29.17 22.46 -38.68
C PHE A 676 29.09 23.29 -37.39
N HIS A 677 28.00 24.01 -37.20
CA HIS A 677 27.77 24.93 -36.08
C HIS A 677 26.43 24.62 -35.40
N GLY A 678 26.47 24.07 -34.19
CA GLY A 678 25.27 23.94 -33.35
C GLY A 678 25.03 25.22 -32.55
N VAL A 679 23.87 25.85 -32.72
CA VAL A 679 23.54 27.14 -32.09
C VAL A 679 22.45 26.93 -31.03
N HIS A 680 22.76 27.28 -29.78
CA HIS A 680 21.82 27.21 -28.66
C HIS A 680 21.66 28.60 -28.04
N LEU A 681 20.47 29.20 -28.18
CA LEU A 681 20.17 30.50 -27.60
C LEU A 681 20.10 30.43 -26.07
N ASP A 682 19.62 29.32 -25.50
CA ASP A 682 19.45 29.14 -24.05
C ASP A 682 20.77 29.22 -23.28
N LYS A 683 21.91 28.88 -23.92
CA LYS A 683 23.25 29.01 -23.31
C LYS A 683 23.73 30.46 -23.18
N LEU A 684 22.96 31.44 -23.66
CA LEU A 684 23.23 32.86 -23.40
C LEU A 684 22.89 33.26 -21.96
N PHE A 685 21.95 32.56 -21.31
CA PHE A 685 21.59 32.78 -19.92
C PHE A 685 22.53 32.07 -18.92
N SER A 686 23.44 31.21 -19.39
CA SER A 686 24.31 30.40 -18.53
C SER A 686 25.63 31.09 -18.13
N PHE A 687 25.77 32.40 -18.33
CA PHE A 687 26.92 33.18 -17.88
C PHE A 687 26.58 33.97 -16.60
N ASP A 688 26.98 33.40 -15.46
CA ASP A 688 27.81 34.02 -14.40
C ASP A 688 27.43 33.76 -12.92
N ASP A 689 28.51 33.56 -12.16
CA ASP A 689 28.86 33.75 -10.75
C ASP A 689 28.26 32.98 -9.54
N ARG A 690 29.11 32.09 -9.01
CA ARG A 690 29.03 31.44 -7.68
C ARG A 690 29.02 32.43 -6.51
N ALA A 691 29.33 33.70 -6.75
CA ALA A 691 29.44 34.74 -5.73
C ALA A 691 28.08 35.18 -5.14
N GLN A 692 26.95 35.01 -5.85
CA GLN A 692 25.61 35.35 -5.30
C GLN A 692 25.16 34.40 -4.19
N ARG A 693 25.60 33.12 -4.21
CA ARG A 693 25.21 32.12 -3.21
C ARG A 693 25.78 32.39 -1.81
N GLN A 694 26.90 33.11 -1.69
CA GLN A 694 27.52 33.43 -0.40
C GLN A 694 26.97 34.70 0.26
N ILE A 695 26.33 35.60 -0.49
CA ILE A 695 25.80 36.86 0.04
C ILE A 695 24.35 36.70 0.55
N GLN A 696 23.58 35.76 -0.01
CA GLN A 696 22.20 35.49 0.41
C GLN A 696 22.09 34.77 1.77
N GLN A 697 23.11 34.01 2.16
CA GLN A 697 23.15 33.34 3.47
C GLN A 697 23.50 34.30 4.63
N LEU A 698 23.80 35.58 4.34
CA LEU A 698 24.18 36.58 5.34
C LEU A 698 23.08 37.61 5.65
N VAL A 699 21.92 37.58 4.98
CA VAL A 699 20.84 38.56 5.17
C VAL A 699 19.45 37.90 5.17
N ALA A 700 19.03 37.30 6.29
CA ALA A 700 17.61 37.10 6.60
C ALA A 700 17.46 36.99 8.12
N LYS A 701 17.08 38.09 8.77
CA LYS A 701 16.86 38.16 10.21
C LYS A 701 15.38 38.33 10.59
N ASP A 702 14.48 37.99 9.66
CA ASP A 702 13.03 37.95 9.87
C ASP A 702 12.52 36.54 9.54
N PHE A 703 11.82 35.90 10.49
CA PHE A 703 11.26 34.56 10.33
C PHE A 703 9.85 34.65 9.72
N ALA A 704 9.68 34.25 8.47
CA ALA A 704 8.38 34.23 7.79
C ALA A 704 7.51 33.01 8.19
N GLY A 705 8.10 31.92 8.67
CA GLY A 705 7.37 30.70 8.98
C GLY A 705 8.03 29.82 10.04
N ILE A 706 7.20 29.15 10.85
CA ILE A 706 7.60 28.19 11.87
C ILE A 706 6.83 26.89 11.63
N PHE A 707 7.55 25.76 11.60
CA PHE A 707 6.98 24.43 11.43
C PHE A 707 7.40 23.54 12.60
N ASN A 708 6.45 23.10 13.43
CA ASN A 708 6.70 22.11 14.47
C ASN A 708 6.33 20.71 13.98
N SER A 709 7.32 19.99 13.48
CA SER A 709 7.22 18.61 12.98
C SER A 709 7.77 17.57 13.96
N ALA A 710 8.05 17.94 15.21
CA ALA A 710 8.67 17.06 16.18
C ALA A 710 7.75 15.88 16.58
N LEU A 711 8.32 14.68 16.58
CA LEU A 711 7.63 13.42 16.86
C LEU A 711 8.42 12.60 17.87
N VAL A 712 7.80 12.29 19.00
CA VAL A 712 8.25 11.27 19.95
C VAL A 712 7.06 10.40 20.28
N LEU A 713 7.23 9.07 20.20
CA LEU A 713 6.20 8.09 20.53
C LEU A 713 6.60 7.32 21.79
N LYS A 714 5.62 7.08 22.66
CA LYS A 714 5.73 6.28 23.90
C LYS A 714 4.44 5.49 24.07
N ASP A 715 4.16 4.66 23.08
CA ASP A 715 2.88 3.99 22.93
C ASP A 715 2.77 2.84 23.93
N GLN A 716 1.65 2.83 24.64
CA GLN A 716 1.32 1.87 25.67
C GLN A 716 -0.14 2.08 26.11
N PHE A 717 -0.86 1.00 26.45
CA PHE A 717 -2.20 1.07 27.05
C PHE A 717 -2.23 1.91 28.32
N PHE A 718 -3.37 2.54 28.60
CA PHE A 718 -3.48 3.50 29.70
C PHE A 718 -3.11 2.91 31.07
N LEU A 719 -3.36 1.61 31.28
CA LEU A 719 -3.02 0.89 32.51
C LEU A 719 -1.52 0.83 32.80
N TYR A 720 -0.69 0.87 31.75
CA TYR A 720 0.78 0.76 31.85
C TYR A 720 1.48 2.05 31.45
N GLN A 721 0.74 3.13 31.21
CA GLN A 721 1.32 4.45 31.00
C GLN A 721 1.88 5.01 32.31
N THR A 722 2.93 5.81 32.16
CA THR A 722 3.60 6.53 33.26
C THR A 722 3.59 8.02 32.99
N LYS A 723 3.76 8.82 34.04
CA LYS A 723 3.86 10.28 33.89
C LYS A 723 5.06 10.66 33.03
N GLU A 724 6.16 9.92 33.15
CA GLU A 724 7.38 10.10 32.37
C GLU A 724 7.13 9.91 30.87
N ASN A 725 6.38 8.87 30.47
CA ASN A 725 6.02 8.64 29.07
C ASN A 725 5.19 9.79 28.50
N PHE A 726 4.25 10.33 29.27
CA PHE A 726 3.48 11.50 28.88
C PHE A 726 4.39 12.74 28.73
N TYR A 727 5.29 12.99 29.68
CA TYR A 727 6.21 14.13 29.61
C TYR A 727 7.14 14.04 28.40
N GLU A 728 7.67 12.86 28.09
CA GLU A 728 8.52 12.66 26.90
C GLU A 728 7.81 13.00 25.59
N VAL A 729 6.50 12.70 25.48
CA VAL A 729 5.68 13.05 24.31
C VAL A 729 5.24 14.52 24.34
N PHE A 730 4.95 15.09 25.52
CA PHE A 730 4.49 16.47 25.69
C PHE A 730 5.59 17.50 25.44
N LYS A 731 6.84 17.20 25.80
CA LYS A 731 8.01 18.09 25.60
C LYS A 731 8.12 18.62 24.15
N PRO A 732 8.28 17.76 23.12
CA PRO A 732 8.43 18.21 21.74
C PRO A 732 7.15 18.79 21.12
N LYS A 733 5.97 18.49 21.69
CA LYS A 733 4.68 18.89 21.15
C LYS A 733 4.08 20.07 21.90
N ILE A 734 3.50 19.83 23.08
CA ILE A 734 2.82 20.85 23.88
C ILE A 734 3.80 21.93 24.34
N LEU A 735 4.86 21.55 25.07
CA LEU A 735 5.76 22.53 25.70
C LEU A 735 6.53 23.33 24.64
N SER A 736 7.01 22.66 23.60
CA SER A 736 7.64 23.30 22.45
C SER A 736 6.69 24.29 21.78
N ALA A 737 5.48 23.87 21.39
CA ALA A 737 4.52 24.74 20.72
C ALA A 737 4.10 25.94 21.59
N GLN A 738 3.92 25.74 22.90
CA GLN A 738 3.67 26.83 23.86
C GLN A 738 4.81 27.85 23.92
N ASN A 739 6.05 27.36 23.99
CA ASN A 739 7.22 28.24 24.07
C ASN A 739 7.41 28.99 22.76
N ILE A 740 7.24 28.32 21.62
CA ILE A 740 7.30 28.92 20.29
C ILE A 740 6.15 29.93 20.10
N ASP A 741 4.94 29.64 20.55
CA ASP A 741 3.82 30.60 20.54
C ASP A 741 4.15 31.86 21.36
N LYS A 742 4.64 31.69 22.59
CA LYS A 742 5.05 32.83 23.46
C LYS A 742 6.19 33.65 22.85
N CYS A 743 7.18 32.99 22.25
CA CYS A 743 8.33 33.64 21.63
C CYS A 743 7.94 34.34 20.32
N SER A 744 7.20 33.68 19.43
CA SER A 744 6.77 34.22 18.14
C SER A 744 5.97 35.51 18.30
N ARG A 745 5.06 35.57 19.28
CA ARG A 745 4.29 36.81 19.59
C ARG A 745 5.17 38.01 19.95
N LYS A 746 6.36 37.78 20.53
CA LYS A 746 7.28 38.83 20.97
C LYS A 746 8.36 39.14 19.93
N LEU A 747 8.82 38.12 19.22
CA LEU A 747 10.03 38.18 18.39
C LEU A 747 9.75 38.13 16.88
N CYS A 748 8.52 37.75 16.47
CA CYS A 748 8.16 37.52 15.07
C CYS A 748 6.78 38.15 14.78
N PRO A 749 6.66 39.50 14.83
CA PRO A 749 5.39 40.19 14.61
C PRO A 749 4.85 39.97 13.18
N ASP A 750 5.74 39.81 12.20
CA ASP A 750 5.42 39.61 10.78
C ASP A 750 5.39 38.12 10.37
N LEU A 751 5.21 37.20 11.33
CA LEU A 751 5.12 35.78 11.02
C LEU A 751 3.92 35.52 10.08
N ASN A 752 4.14 34.83 8.96
CA ASN A 752 3.09 34.44 8.03
C ASN A 752 2.55 33.03 8.35
N TYR A 753 3.43 32.12 8.77
CA TYR A 753 3.08 30.71 8.96
C TYR A 753 3.46 30.19 10.35
N PHE A 754 2.50 29.57 11.03
CA PHE A 754 2.74 28.80 12.24
C PHE A 754 2.08 27.45 12.07
N VAL A 755 2.85 26.44 11.68
CA VAL A 755 2.33 25.12 11.31
C VAL A 755 2.73 24.10 12.36
N VAL A 756 1.78 23.30 12.83
CA VAL A 756 2.05 22.17 13.74
C VAL A 756 1.57 20.86 13.12
N PHE A 757 2.39 19.82 13.18
CA PHE A 757 2.00 18.51 12.67
C PHE A 757 1.31 17.72 13.78
N SER A 758 0.02 17.47 13.57
CA SER A 758 -0.84 16.56 14.33
C SER A 758 -0.92 15.22 13.61
N SER A 759 -1.86 14.36 14.02
CA SER A 759 -2.11 13.05 13.44
C SER A 759 -3.60 12.71 13.49
N ILE A 760 -4.06 11.91 12.53
CA ILE A 760 -5.41 11.36 12.51
C ILE A 760 -5.72 10.51 13.76
N SER A 761 -4.70 9.95 14.42
CA SER A 761 -4.84 9.28 15.72
C SER A 761 -5.52 10.15 16.78
N THR A 762 -5.35 11.47 16.68
CA THR A 762 -6.02 12.45 17.55
C THR A 762 -7.47 12.65 17.18
N GLY A 763 -7.73 12.80 15.88
CA GLY A 763 -9.06 13.09 15.34
C GLY A 763 -10.01 11.89 15.40
N ARG A 764 -9.49 10.67 15.38
CA ARG A 764 -10.33 9.45 15.35
C ARG A 764 -10.00 8.44 16.44
N GLY A 765 -8.92 8.64 17.20
CA GLY A 765 -8.45 7.76 18.27
C GLY A 765 -7.55 6.65 17.75
N ASN A 766 -6.51 6.31 18.52
CA ASN A 766 -5.69 5.14 18.27
C ASN A 766 -5.34 4.44 19.60
N ILE A 767 -5.46 3.11 19.62
CA ILE A 767 -5.27 2.30 20.83
C ILE A 767 -3.82 2.44 21.30
N GLY A 768 -3.59 2.61 22.60
CA GLY A 768 -2.24 2.74 23.19
C GLY A 768 -1.56 4.09 22.96
N GLN A 769 -2.21 5.02 22.26
CA GLN A 769 -1.68 6.36 21.94
C GLN A 769 -2.35 7.46 22.77
N ILE A 770 -2.74 7.20 24.01
CA ILE A 770 -3.46 8.18 24.84
C ILE A 770 -2.65 9.44 25.14
N ASN A 771 -1.32 9.31 25.30
CA ASN A 771 -0.39 10.42 25.47
C ASN A 771 -0.17 11.20 24.16
N TYR A 772 -0.03 10.49 23.04
CA TYR A 772 0.16 11.07 21.72
C TYR A 772 -1.09 11.83 21.23
N GLY A 773 -2.27 11.22 21.34
CA GLY A 773 -3.55 11.84 21.05
C GLY A 773 -3.81 13.08 21.91
N MET A 774 -3.51 13.01 23.21
CA MET A 774 -3.62 14.18 24.09
C MET A 774 -2.68 15.32 23.68
N ALA A 775 -1.41 15.00 23.37
CA ALA A 775 -0.41 15.99 22.99
C ALA A 775 -0.77 16.74 21.70
N ASN A 776 -1.21 16.00 20.69
CA ASN A 776 -1.63 16.56 19.42
C ASN A 776 -2.91 17.38 19.54
N SER A 777 -3.91 16.90 20.28
CA SER A 777 -5.16 17.64 20.51
C SER A 777 -4.89 18.97 21.21
N ALA A 778 -3.96 19.00 22.17
CA ALA A 778 -3.56 20.25 22.82
C ALA A 778 -2.89 21.25 21.84
N MET A 779 -2.09 20.78 20.87
CA MET A 779 -1.51 21.65 19.83
C MET A 779 -2.57 22.17 18.85
N GLU A 780 -3.56 21.36 18.50
CA GLU A 780 -4.70 21.77 17.67
C GLU A 780 -5.47 22.91 18.35
N MET A 781 -5.78 22.76 19.64
CA MET A 781 -6.47 23.79 20.42
C MET A 781 -5.63 25.06 20.61
N LEU A 782 -4.30 24.94 20.68
CA LEU A 782 -3.40 26.10 20.65
C LEU A 782 -3.47 26.85 19.32
N CYS A 783 -3.58 26.15 18.19
CA CYS A 783 -3.75 26.78 16.88
C CYS A 783 -5.09 27.52 16.78
N GLU A 784 -6.18 26.93 17.29
CA GLU A 784 -7.47 27.62 17.41
C GLU A 784 -7.39 28.87 18.28
N LYS A 785 -6.66 28.80 19.40
CA LYS A 785 -6.43 29.97 20.24
C LYS A 785 -5.71 31.08 19.47
N ARG A 786 -4.63 30.76 18.76
CA ARG A 786 -3.90 31.72 17.93
C ARG A 786 -4.80 32.35 16.87
N ARG A 787 -5.62 31.55 16.18
CA ARG A 787 -6.54 32.04 15.14
C ARG A 787 -7.65 32.91 15.72
N ARG A 788 -8.20 32.57 16.90
CA ARG A 788 -9.14 33.45 17.65
C ARG A 788 -8.54 34.81 18.01
N GLU A 789 -7.21 34.87 18.15
CA GLU A 789 -6.46 36.09 18.43
C GLU A 789 -5.88 36.73 17.15
N ASN A 790 -6.35 36.32 15.96
CA ASN A 790 -5.94 36.80 14.64
C ASN A 790 -4.44 36.60 14.32
N LEU A 791 -3.82 35.57 14.89
CA LEU A 791 -2.46 35.14 14.56
C LEU A 791 -2.48 33.94 13.61
N PRO A 792 -1.49 33.79 12.71
CA PRO A 792 -1.41 32.62 11.84
C PRO A 792 -1.22 31.38 12.70
N ALA A 793 -1.97 30.33 12.37
CA ALA A 793 -1.78 28.98 12.88
C ALA A 793 -2.56 27.96 12.05
N VAL A 794 -1.91 26.85 11.72
CA VAL A 794 -2.53 25.68 11.06
C VAL A 794 -2.02 24.41 11.73
N ALA A 795 -2.93 23.53 12.13
CA ALA A 795 -2.62 22.19 12.59
C ALA A 795 -3.06 21.16 11.53
N ILE A 796 -2.19 20.21 11.17
CA ILE A 796 -2.52 19.20 10.14
C ILE A 796 -2.52 17.81 10.77
N GLN A 797 -3.68 17.16 10.78
CA GLN A 797 -3.87 15.77 11.16
C GLN A 797 -3.47 14.86 9.99
N TRP A 798 -2.18 14.53 9.94
CA TRP A 798 -1.65 13.61 8.95
C TRP A 798 -2.11 12.17 9.21
N GLY A 799 -2.49 11.47 8.14
CA GLY A 799 -2.47 10.02 8.08
C GLY A 799 -1.04 9.47 8.11
N PRO A 800 -0.86 8.15 7.89
CA PRO A 800 0.45 7.56 7.71
C PRO A 800 1.18 8.27 6.56
N ILE A 801 2.44 8.67 6.76
CA ILE A 801 3.29 9.30 5.73
C ILE A 801 4.29 8.26 5.22
N GLY A 802 4.27 7.98 3.92
CA GLY A 802 5.17 7.05 3.25
C GLY A 802 6.51 7.67 2.86
N GLU A 803 7.38 6.85 2.28
CA GLU A 803 8.70 7.20 1.68
C GLU A 803 9.76 7.80 2.62
N VAL A 804 9.36 8.40 3.75
CA VAL A 804 10.21 9.04 4.77
C VAL A 804 9.60 8.91 6.16
N GLY A 805 10.33 9.34 7.18
CA GLY A 805 9.82 9.43 8.55
C GLY A 805 9.84 8.09 9.29
N ILE A 806 8.94 7.94 10.26
CA ILE A 806 8.99 6.82 11.21
C ILE A 806 8.60 5.48 10.58
N LEU A 807 7.68 5.47 9.62
CA LEU A 807 7.21 4.25 8.95
C LEU A 807 8.30 3.61 8.10
N GLN A 808 9.08 4.42 7.38
CA GLN A 808 10.22 3.92 6.62
C GLN A 808 11.33 3.42 7.53
N LYS A 809 11.65 4.12 8.63
CA LYS A 809 12.64 3.65 9.62
C LYS A 809 12.23 2.33 10.28
N MET A 810 10.93 2.07 10.35
CA MET A 810 10.36 0.81 10.82
C MET A 810 10.21 -0.25 9.70
N GLY A 811 10.50 0.09 8.43
CA GLY A 811 10.41 -0.83 7.29
C GLY A 811 8.98 -1.22 6.89
N ILE A 812 8.01 -0.35 7.13
CA ILE A 812 6.57 -0.60 6.94
C ILE A 812 5.90 0.41 5.99
N GLU A 813 6.63 0.95 5.01
CA GLU A 813 6.11 2.00 4.11
C GLU A 813 5.00 1.57 3.13
N GLU A 814 4.83 0.27 2.84
CA GLU A 814 3.75 -0.24 1.96
C GLU A 814 2.50 -0.67 2.76
N ARG A 815 2.45 -0.37 4.06
CA ARG A 815 1.47 -0.93 4.99
C ARG A 815 0.17 -0.11 5.06
N VAL A 816 -0.97 -0.77 4.95
CA VAL A 816 -2.29 -0.16 5.18
C VAL A 816 -2.59 -0.09 6.69
N PHE A 817 -2.86 1.10 7.20
CA PHE A 817 -3.23 1.35 8.60
C PHE A 817 -4.71 1.73 8.67
N HIS A 818 -5.54 0.84 9.20
CA HIS A 818 -6.98 1.08 9.33
C HIS A 818 -7.69 1.50 8.03
N ASP A 819 -7.35 0.90 6.88
CA ASP A 819 -7.86 1.28 5.54
C ASP A 819 -7.33 2.65 5.06
N ILE A 820 -6.26 3.15 5.68
CA ILE A 820 -5.49 4.32 5.23
C ILE A 820 -4.16 3.85 4.66
N LEU A 821 -3.83 4.31 3.45
CA LEU A 821 -2.54 4.11 2.81
C LEU A 821 -1.53 5.17 3.25
N PRO A 822 -0.23 4.84 3.31
CA PRO A 822 0.82 5.82 3.52
C PRO A 822 0.84 6.83 2.37
N GLN A 823 0.64 8.11 2.70
CA GLN A 823 0.63 9.20 1.73
C GLN A 823 2.05 9.50 1.26
N ASN A 824 2.26 9.54 -0.06
CA ASN A 824 3.58 9.86 -0.65
C ASN A 824 4.00 11.30 -0.35
N LEU A 825 5.30 11.59 -0.32
CA LEU A 825 5.83 12.89 0.11
C LEU A 825 5.36 14.03 -0.79
N ASP A 826 5.34 13.84 -2.11
CA ASP A 826 4.83 14.84 -3.06
C ASP A 826 3.36 15.19 -2.78
N SER A 827 2.55 14.18 -2.44
CA SER A 827 1.16 14.36 -2.05
C SER A 827 1.04 15.13 -0.73
N CYS A 828 1.87 14.80 0.27
CA CYS A 828 1.94 15.55 1.53
C CYS A 828 2.34 17.01 1.32
N LEU A 829 3.31 17.31 0.46
CA LEU A 829 3.75 18.69 0.19
C LEU A 829 2.65 19.51 -0.50
N ASN A 830 1.95 18.92 -1.46
CA ASN A 830 0.80 19.55 -2.11
C ASN A 830 -0.35 19.80 -1.13
N THR A 831 -0.64 18.84 -0.24
CA THR A 831 -1.66 19.03 0.79
C THR A 831 -1.25 20.06 1.84
N LEU A 832 0.03 20.11 2.22
CA LEU A 832 0.57 21.13 3.12
C LEU A 832 0.39 22.54 2.53
N GLU A 833 0.72 22.72 1.25
CA GLU A 833 0.51 23.98 0.54
C GLU A 833 -0.97 24.39 0.56
N ARG A 834 -1.89 23.46 0.24
CA ARG A 834 -3.33 23.71 0.31
C ARG A 834 -3.76 24.22 1.69
N PHE A 835 -3.37 23.55 2.77
CA PHE A 835 -3.73 23.95 4.13
C PHE A 835 -3.05 25.24 4.61
N MET A 836 -1.90 25.62 4.04
CA MET A 836 -1.23 26.88 4.36
C MET A 836 -1.89 28.09 3.69
N VAL A 837 -2.49 27.89 2.51
CA VAL A 837 -3.22 28.93 1.77
C VAL A 837 -4.64 29.11 2.32
N ASP A 838 -5.30 28.02 2.70
CA ASP A 838 -6.65 28.06 3.23
C ASP A 838 -6.73 28.69 4.64
N GLU A 839 -7.85 29.33 4.96
CA GLU A 839 -8.09 29.92 6.29
C GLU A 839 -8.45 28.89 7.38
N TYR A 840 -8.43 27.59 7.05
CA TYR A 840 -8.76 26.51 7.99
C TYR A 840 -7.71 26.40 9.11
N VAL A 841 -8.18 26.19 10.33
CA VAL A 841 -7.27 26.10 11.49
C VAL A 841 -6.74 24.69 11.69
N ILE A 842 -7.60 23.68 11.53
CA ILE A 842 -7.23 22.28 11.68
C ILE A 842 -7.68 21.54 10.42
N GLY A 843 -6.71 20.99 9.71
CA GLY A 843 -6.90 20.17 8.51
C GLY A 843 -6.62 18.70 8.79
N SER A 844 -7.17 17.80 7.99
CA SER A 844 -6.85 16.38 7.98
C SER A 844 -6.57 15.91 6.57
N SER A 845 -5.57 15.04 6.40
CA SER A 845 -5.18 14.46 5.12
C SER A 845 -4.96 12.96 5.28
N VAL A 846 -5.75 12.15 4.56
CA VAL A 846 -5.64 10.69 4.57
C VAL A 846 -5.82 10.13 3.17
N VAL A 847 -5.04 9.12 2.79
CA VAL A 847 -5.28 8.38 1.55
C VAL A 847 -6.10 7.14 1.91
N ILE A 848 -7.36 7.08 1.48
CA ILE A 848 -8.23 5.94 1.79
C ILE A 848 -7.92 4.81 0.80
N SER A 849 -7.70 3.59 1.29
CA SER A 849 -7.60 2.42 0.41
C SER A 849 -8.97 2.12 -0.19
N GLU A 850 -9.05 1.87 -1.49
CA GLU A 850 -10.30 1.38 -2.10
C GLU A 850 -10.80 0.16 -1.32
N ARG A 851 -12.00 0.28 -0.76
CA ARG A 851 -12.72 -0.90 -0.29
C ARG A 851 -13.19 -1.58 -1.55
N ASP A 852 -12.61 -2.74 -1.88
CA ASP A 852 -13.13 -3.57 -2.96
C ASP A 852 -14.65 -3.71 -2.79
N ASP A 853 -15.43 -3.08 -3.67
CA ASP A 853 -16.85 -3.37 -3.91
C ASP A 853 -17.02 -4.78 -4.55
N GLN A 854 -16.05 -5.67 -4.34
CA GLN A 854 -16.13 -7.10 -4.48
C GLN A 854 -16.34 -7.72 -3.09
N MET A 855 -17.58 -7.75 -2.63
CA MET A 855 -18.06 -8.57 -1.50
C MET A 855 -17.92 -10.10 -1.75
N GLY A 856 -16.84 -10.58 -2.38
CA GLY A 856 -16.67 -12.01 -2.67
C GLY A 856 -15.27 -12.55 -2.93
N LYS A 857 -14.17 -11.76 -3.00
CA LYS A 857 -12.85 -12.30 -3.38
C LYS A 857 -11.60 -11.67 -2.73
N GLN A 858 -11.69 -11.16 -1.50
CA GLN A 858 -10.47 -11.03 -0.69
C GLN A 858 -10.26 -12.31 0.13
N LYS A 859 -9.10 -12.96 -0.01
CA LYS A 859 -8.62 -13.92 0.99
C LYS A 859 -8.58 -13.17 2.32
N THR A 860 -9.49 -13.50 3.23
CA THR A 860 -9.38 -13.09 4.63
C THR A 860 -8.04 -13.61 5.14
N LYS A 861 -7.08 -12.70 5.36
CA LYS A 861 -5.82 -13.04 6.02
C LYS A 861 -6.17 -13.72 7.35
N THR A 862 -5.50 -14.79 7.74
CA THR A 862 -5.68 -15.41 9.07
C THR A 862 -5.12 -14.49 10.18
N PRO A 863 -5.51 -14.65 11.47
CA PRO A 863 -4.88 -13.99 12.62
C PRO A 863 -3.35 -14.10 12.58
N VAL A 864 -2.84 -15.27 12.16
CA VAL A 864 -1.41 -15.56 12.04
C VAL A 864 -0.78 -14.75 10.92
N GLU A 865 -1.40 -14.73 9.74
CA GLU A 865 -0.93 -13.92 8.61
C GLU A 865 -1.01 -12.43 8.91
N ALA A 866 -2.02 -12.00 9.66
CA ALA A 866 -2.17 -10.62 10.09
C ALA A 866 -1.07 -10.21 11.09
N VAL A 867 -0.76 -11.06 12.07
CA VAL A 867 0.32 -10.82 13.04
C VAL A 867 1.70 -10.96 12.43
N ALA A 868 1.93 -11.93 11.54
CA ALA A 868 3.17 -12.06 10.81
C ALA A 868 3.43 -10.84 9.91
N HIS A 869 2.39 -10.32 9.28
CA HIS A 869 2.47 -9.08 8.53
C HIS A 869 2.81 -7.87 9.42
N ILE A 870 2.27 -7.80 10.65
CA ILE A 870 2.64 -6.76 11.64
C ILE A 870 4.13 -6.84 11.99
N LEU A 871 4.67 -8.05 12.11
CA LEU A 871 6.09 -8.31 12.43
C LEU A 871 7.04 -8.16 11.22
N GLY A 872 6.54 -7.73 10.06
CA GLY A 872 7.35 -7.62 8.83
C GLY A 872 7.76 -8.97 8.21
N ILE A 873 7.11 -10.07 8.62
CA ILE A 873 7.43 -11.42 8.19
C ILE A 873 6.75 -11.69 6.83
N LYS A 874 7.55 -11.66 5.75
CA LYS A 874 7.06 -11.90 4.38
C LYS A 874 6.79 -13.37 4.08
N ASN A 875 7.48 -14.29 4.77
CA ASN A 875 7.27 -15.72 4.62
C ASN A 875 7.24 -16.39 6.00
N LEU A 876 6.08 -16.94 6.35
CA LEU A 876 5.83 -17.63 7.61
C LEU A 876 6.70 -18.90 7.77
N ASP A 877 7.20 -19.47 6.68
CA ASP A 877 7.91 -20.76 6.70
C ASP A 877 9.40 -20.65 7.00
N THR A 878 9.94 -19.43 7.03
CA THR A 878 11.37 -19.17 7.31
C THR A 878 11.65 -18.84 8.78
N ILE A 879 10.63 -18.84 9.64
CA ILE A 879 10.71 -18.39 11.03
C ILE A 879 10.25 -19.50 11.97
N ASP A 880 10.94 -19.64 13.10
CA ASP A 880 10.53 -20.55 14.17
C ASP A 880 9.25 -20.02 14.83
N LYS A 881 8.11 -20.62 14.47
CA LYS A 881 6.76 -20.26 14.95
C LYS A 881 6.54 -20.56 16.43
N SER A 882 7.50 -21.22 17.11
CA SER A 882 7.48 -21.52 18.54
C SER A 882 8.13 -20.45 19.42
N LEU A 883 8.89 -19.53 18.82
CA LEU A 883 9.41 -18.37 19.53
C LEU A 883 8.26 -17.48 19.98
N THR A 884 8.37 -16.94 21.19
CA THR A 884 7.41 -15.94 21.62
C THR A 884 7.52 -14.73 20.72
N LEU A 885 6.40 -14.06 20.55
CA LEU A 885 6.27 -12.84 19.80
C LEU A 885 7.30 -11.80 20.33
N SER A 886 7.56 -11.74 21.64
CA SER A 886 8.66 -10.95 22.24
C SER A 886 10.07 -11.33 21.76
N GLN A 887 10.34 -12.61 21.50
CA GLN A 887 11.63 -13.09 20.98
C GLN A 887 11.82 -12.82 19.49
N LEU A 888 10.73 -12.56 18.76
CA LEU A 888 10.73 -12.15 17.36
C LEU A 888 10.91 -10.63 17.16
N GLY A 889 11.30 -9.91 18.21
CA GLY A 889 11.64 -8.49 18.14
C GLY A 889 10.48 -7.55 18.43
N LEU A 890 9.44 -8.01 19.12
CA LEU A 890 8.30 -7.16 19.47
C LEU A 890 8.67 -6.00 20.39
N ASP A 891 8.16 -4.83 20.04
CA ASP A 891 8.18 -3.64 20.88
C ASP A 891 6.77 -3.32 21.39
N SER A 892 6.66 -2.33 22.28
CA SER A 892 5.35 -1.91 22.81
C SER A 892 4.37 -1.43 21.72
N LEU A 893 4.86 -1.00 20.55
CA LEU A 893 4.05 -0.56 19.42
C LEU A 893 3.41 -1.76 18.71
N MET A 894 4.20 -2.78 18.40
CA MET A 894 3.74 -4.03 17.78
C MET A 894 2.75 -4.79 18.67
N VAL A 895 2.94 -4.80 20.00
CA VAL A 895 1.98 -5.43 20.95
C VAL A 895 0.60 -4.81 20.78
N THR A 896 0.59 -3.48 20.74
CA THR A 896 -0.63 -2.68 20.64
C THR A 896 -1.34 -3.00 19.33
N GLU A 897 -0.60 -3.08 18.23
CA GLU A 897 -1.13 -3.29 16.90
C GLU A 897 -1.61 -4.73 16.63
N ILE A 898 -0.93 -5.71 17.21
CA ILE A 898 -1.38 -7.11 17.24
C ILE A 898 -2.71 -7.19 17.97
N LYS A 899 -2.83 -6.55 19.13
CA LYS A 899 -4.11 -6.48 19.84
C LYS A 899 -5.21 -5.87 18.98
N GLN A 900 -4.92 -4.72 18.35
CA GLN A 900 -5.88 -4.01 17.50
C GLN A 900 -6.38 -4.88 16.36
N THR A 901 -5.46 -5.52 15.65
CA THR A 901 -5.75 -6.30 14.44
C THR A 901 -6.50 -7.58 14.79
N LEU A 902 -6.09 -8.26 15.87
CA LEU A 902 -6.75 -9.45 16.40
C LEU A 902 -8.16 -9.15 16.90
N TYR A 903 -8.35 -8.05 17.62
CA TYR A 903 -9.64 -7.64 18.13
C TYR A 903 -10.60 -7.23 17.01
N ARG A 904 -10.12 -6.41 16.06
CA ARG A 904 -10.98 -5.83 15.01
C ARG A 904 -11.34 -6.81 13.90
N ASN A 905 -10.35 -7.53 13.39
CA ASN A 905 -10.54 -8.36 12.19
C ASN A 905 -11.00 -9.77 12.57
N PHE A 906 -10.64 -10.24 13.78
CA PHE A 906 -10.85 -11.64 14.19
C PHE A 906 -11.60 -11.77 15.52
N ASN A 907 -11.97 -10.67 16.18
CA ASN A 907 -12.71 -10.67 17.44
C ASN A 907 -11.95 -11.37 18.60
N ILE A 908 -10.62 -11.37 18.54
CA ILE A 908 -9.72 -11.95 19.54
C ILE A 908 -9.24 -10.81 20.46
N ASP A 909 -9.67 -10.83 21.72
CA ASP A 909 -9.32 -9.83 22.72
C ASP A 909 -8.28 -10.44 23.65
N LEU A 910 -7.06 -9.90 23.62
CA LEU A 910 -5.90 -10.40 24.37
C LEU A 910 -5.25 -9.25 25.14
N SER A 911 -4.75 -9.53 26.34
CA SER A 911 -3.98 -8.58 27.13
C SER A 911 -2.60 -8.32 26.49
N PRO A 912 -1.95 -7.20 26.83
CA PRO A 912 -0.60 -6.91 26.35
C PRO A 912 0.44 -7.92 26.84
N GLU A 913 0.26 -8.48 28.05
CA GLU A 913 1.11 -9.57 28.54
C GLU A 913 0.86 -10.87 27.76
N GLU A 914 -0.40 -11.19 27.47
CA GLU A 914 -0.76 -12.36 26.66
C GLU A 914 -0.13 -12.26 25.26
N ILE A 915 -0.16 -11.10 24.63
CA ILE A 915 0.45 -10.87 23.30
C ILE A 915 1.97 -11.00 23.32
N ARG A 916 2.63 -10.63 24.43
CA ARG A 916 4.10 -10.75 24.55
C ARG A 916 4.54 -12.21 24.69
N GLU A 917 3.75 -13.01 25.40
CA GLU A 917 3.99 -14.45 25.61
C GLU A 917 3.39 -15.32 24.49
N LEU A 918 2.59 -14.73 23.61
CA LEU A 918 1.98 -15.42 22.48
C LEU A 918 3.06 -15.90 21.53
N THR A 919 2.79 -16.98 20.82
CA THR A 919 3.62 -17.50 19.72
C THR A 919 2.80 -17.41 18.42
N LEU A 920 3.45 -17.44 17.27
CA LEU A 920 2.70 -17.55 16.00
C LEU A 920 1.87 -18.85 15.99
N ASN A 921 2.35 -19.92 16.65
CA ASN A 921 1.58 -21.16 16.85
C ASN A 921 0.30 -20.98 17.68
N SER A 922 0.30 -20.15 18.73
CA SER A 922 -0.92 -19.90 19.50
C SER A 922 -1.95 -19.05 18.73
N LEU A 923 -1.52 -18.32 17.70
CA LEU A 923 -2.44 -17.65 16.76
C LEU A 923 -3.04 -18.63 15.75
N VAL A 924 -2.26 -19.62 15.32
CA VAL A 924 -2.77 -20.72 14.48
C VAL A 924 -3.83 -21.50 15.25
N ALA A 925 -3.65 -21.65 16.57
CA ALA A 925 -4.61 -22.30 17.46
C ALA A 925 -5.83 -21.44 17.86
N SER A 926 -5.75 -20.11 17.77
CA SER A 926 -6.90 -19.21 18.04
C SER A 926 -7.76 -18.91 16.81
N ASP A 927 -7.22 -19.15 15.62
CA ASP A 927 -8.00 -19.29 14.38
C ASP A 927 -9.02 -20.45 14.46
N SER A 928 -8.80 -21.38 15.39
CA SER A 928 -9.72 -22.49 15.69
C SER A 928 -10.70 -22.25 16.85
N THR A 929 -10.72 -21.09 17.54
CA THR A 929 -11.47 -20.94 18.82
C THR A 929 -12.34 -19.69 19.03
N LYS A 930 -12.84 -19.00 17.99
CA LYS A 930 -14.02 -18.09 18.15
C LYS A 930 -15.03 -18.19 17.02
N ASN A 931 -15.73 -19.33 17.00
CA ASN A 931 -17.09 -19.48 16.46
C ASN A 931 -17.87 -20.33 17.48
N GLU A 932 -18.40 -19.73 18.54
CA GLU A 932 -19.31 -20.42 19.47
C GLU A 932 -20.73 -19.88 19.28
N ASP A 933 -21.54 -20.63 18.55
CA ASP A 933 -22.75 -21.32 19.02
C ASP A 933 -23.81 -21.45 17.91
N ILE A 934 -23.57 -22.43 17.04
CA ILE A 934 -24.64 -23.37 16.71
C ILE A 934 -24.13 -24.72 17.19
N SER A 935 -24.69 -25.19 18.30
CA SER A 935 -24.51 -26.56 18.74
C SER A 935 -24.91 -27.52 17.60
N PHE A 936 -23.92 -28.21 17.04
CA PHE A 936 -24.14 -29.55 16.51
C PHE A 936 -23.01 -30.43 17.02
N GLY A 937 -23.28 -31.08 18.16
CA GLY A 937 -22.34 -31.97 18.81
C GLY A 937 -21.98 -33.17 17.92
N VAL A 938 -20.67 -33.41 17.79
CA VAL A 938 -20.06 -34.69 18.15
C VAL A 938 -18.70 -34.34 18.78
N GLN A 939 -18.51 -34.67 20.06
CA GLN A 939 -17.18 -34.68 20.69
C GLN A 939 -16.25 -35.54 19.83
N VAL A 940 -15.15 -35.00 19.30
CA VAL A 940 -14.06 -35.84 18.81
C VAL A 940 -13.30 -36.29 20.05
N GLU A 941 -13.75 -37.40 20.63
CA GLU A 941 -13.09 -38.07 21.73
C GLU A 941 -11.64 -38.42 21.34
N ALA A 942 -10.72 -38.43 22.32
CA ALA A 942 -9.33 -38.90 22.18
C ALA A 942 -9.17 -40.33 21.61
N ASN A 943 -10.28 -41.03 21.33
CA ASN A 943 -10.38 -42.38 20.79
C ASN A 943 -10.26 -42.46 19.24
N THR A 944 -10.16 -41.35 18.50
CA THR A 944 -10.22 -41.39 17.03
C THR A 944 -9.03 -42.03 16.32
N TYR A 945 -7.86 -42.21 16.93
CA TYR A 945 -6.73 -42.91 16.27
C TYR A 945 -6.48 -44.31 16.83
N LEU A 946 -7.29 -44.76 17.80
CA LEU A 946 -7.17 -46.09 18.36
C LEU A 946 -7.85 -47.12 17.47
N ILE A 947 -7.14 -48.21 17.17
CA ILE A 947 -7.68 -49.32 16.39
C ILE A 947 -8.88 -49.97 17.09
N SER A 948 -9.81 -50.49 16.29
CA SER A 948 -10.98 -51.21 16.80
C SER A 948 -10.67 -52.70 17.02
N ASP A 949 -11.55 -53.41 17.72
CA ASP A 949 -11.42 -54.86 17.91
C ASP A 949 -12.15 -55.65 16.80
N ASP A 950 -13.05 -55.00 16.05
CA ASP A 950 -13.83 -55.63 14.96
C ASP A 950 -13.47 -55.03 13.60
N PRO A 951 -12.95 -55.81 12.62
CA PRO A 951 -12.56 -55.27 11.31
C PRO A 951 -13.75 -54.89 10.42
N LEU A 952 -14.96 -55.36 10.73
CA LEU A 952 -16.15 -55.19 9.90
C LEU A 952 -17.38 -54.85 10.74
N ILE A 953 -17.69 -53.56 10.86
CA ILE A 953 -18.85 -53.09 11.62
C ILE A 953 -20.05 -52.81 10.71
N LYS A 954 -21.23 -53.30 11.07
CA LYS A 954 -22.47 -52.95 10.36
C LYS A 954 -22.95 -51.56 10.81
N LEU A 955 -22.89 -50.57 9.91
CA LEU A 955 -23.27 -49.17 10.16
C LEU A 955 -24.78 -48.91 9.99
N ARG A 956 -25.42 -49.65 9.09
CA ARG A 956 -26.87 -49.61 8.85
C ARG A 956 -27.35 -50.99 8.40
N ASP A 957 -28.46 -51.44 8.99
CA ASP A 957 -29.16 -52.66 8.57
C ASP A 957 -30.45 -52.27 7.84
N SER A 958 -30.44 -52.32 6.51
CA SER A 958 -31.60 -51.93 5.70
C SER A 958 -32.34 -53.18 5.26
N LYS A 959 -33.53 -53.42 5.83
CA LYS A 959 -34.39 -54.56 5.46
C LYS A 959 -35.09 -54.38 4.11
N SER A 960 -35.05 -53.17 3.53
CA SER A 960 -35.75 -52.81 2.31
C SER A 960 -34.91 -52.99 1.03
N SER A 961 -33.61 -53.21 1.15
CA SER A 961 -32.69 -53.40 0.01
C SER A 961 -31.75 -54.58 0.27
N ASN A 962 -31.63 -55.48 -0.71
CA ASN A 962 -30.66 -56.58 -0.67
C ASN A 962 -29.24 -56.15 -1.07
N THR A 963 -29.03 -54.85 -1.36
CA THR A 963 -27.74 -54.32 -1.78
C THR A 963 -26.88 -53.96 -0.56
N ASN A 964 -25.62 -54.38 -0.60
CA ASN A 964 -24.62 -54.03 0.42
C ASN A 964 -23.65 -52.95 -0.11
N ILE A 965 -23.36 -51.95 0.71
CA ILE A 965 -22.30 -50.96 0.45
C ILE A 965 -21.20 -51.13 1.50
N PHE A 966 -19.96 -51.23 1.04
CA PHE A 966 -18.77 -51.31 1.89
C PHE A 966 -18.07 -49.95 1.93
N VAL A 967 -18.15 -49.25 3.05
CA VAL A 967 -17.46 -47.97 3.27
C VAL A 967 -16.09 -48.22 3.90
N ILE A 968 -15.06 -47.55 3.38
CA ILE A 968 -13.66 -47.81 3.73
C ILE A 968 -13.13 -46.65 4.58
N HIS A 969 -12.46 -47.00 5.68
CA HIS A 969 -11.90 -46.02 6.61
C HIS A 969 -10.96 -44.99 5.93
N PRO A 970 -10.93 -43.74 6.41
CA PRO A 970 -9.88 -42.75 6.10
C PRO A 970 -8.56 -43.07 6.84
N ILE A 971 -7.57 -42.18 6.77
CA ILE A 971 -6.19 -42.46 7.25
C ILE A 971 -6.12 -42.79 8.76
N GLU A 972 -7.11 -42.33 9.52
CA GLU A 972 -7.29 -42.58 10.94
C GLU A 972 -7.55 -44.05 11.27
N GLY A 973 -7.97 -44.87 10.29
CA GLY A 973 -8.12 -46.32 10.47
C GLY A 973 -9.51 -46.78 10.93
N HIS A 974 -10.48 -45.88 11.12
CA HIS A 974 -11.81 -46.21 11.64
C HIS A 974 -12.92 -45.45 10.90
N VAL A 975 -14.14 -45.99 10.89
CA VAL A 975 -15.26 -45.48 10.06
C VAL A 975 -16.19 -44.48 10.76
N ASN A 976 -15.82 -43.92 11.92
CA ASN A 976 -16.73 -43.08 12.71
C ASN A 976 -17.18 -41.84 11.95
N VAL A 977 -16.28 -41.18 11.21
CA VAL A 977 -16.62 -40.02 10.37
C VAL A 977 -17.61 -40.39 9.24
N LEU A 978 -17.68 -41.67 8.87
CA LEU A 978 -18.58 -42.19 7.84
C LEU A 978 -19.92 -42.69 8.41
N ARG A 979 -20.10 -42.77 9.73
CA ARG A 979 -21.37 -43.19 10.35
C ARG A 979 -22.56 -42.32 9.91
N PRO A 980 -22.46 -40.97 9.87
CA PRO A 980 -23.57 -40.12 9.42
C PRO A 980 -23.90 -40.31 7.94
N LEU A 981 -22.95 -40.74 7.12
CA LEU A 981 -23.20 -41.09 5.71
C LEU A 981 -23.88 -42.46 5.63
N GLY A 982 -23.31 -43.46 6.31
CA GLY A 982 -23.83 -44.82 6.34
C GLY A 982 -25.29 -44.91 6.82
N SER A 983 -25.67 -44.09 7.81
CA SER A 983 -27.05 -44.05 8.31
C SER A 983 -28.06 -43.48 7.31
N ARG A 984 -27.61 -42.77 6.26
CA ARG A 984 -28.46 -42.10 5.24
C ARG A 984 -28.53 -42.86 3.91
N LEU A 985 -27.65 -43.83 3.67
CA LEU A 985 -27.67 -44.67 2.46
C LEU A 985 -28.79 -45.72 2.51
N ASN A 986 -29.57 -45.88 1.43
CA ASN A 986 -30.73 -46.79 1.37
C ASN A 986 -30.36 -48.29 1.26
N ALA A 987 -29.15 -48.66 1.66
CA ALA A 987 -28.56 -49.99 1.55
C ALA A 987 -28.20 -50.56 2.94
N THR A 988 -27.86 -51.84 3.00
CA THR A 988 -27.13 -52.35 4.18
C THR A 988 -25.68 -51.90 4.07
N VAL A 989 -25.17 -51.20 5.08
CA VAL A 989 -23.84 -50.56 5.02
C VAL A 989 -22.90 -51.22 6.00
N TYR A 990 -21.77 -51.70 5.49
CA TYR A 990 -20.67 -52.26 6.26
C TYR A 990 -19.47 -51.32 6.24
N GLY A 991 -18.92 -51.01 7.40
CA GLY A 991 -17.71 -50.21 7.55
C GLY A 991 -16.48 -51.10 7.77
N LEU A 992 -15.47 -50.89 6.95
CA LEU A 992 -14.18 -51.57 7.03
C LEU A 992 -13.22 -50.72 7.85
N GLN A 993 -12.70 -51.26 8.95
CA GLN A 993 -11.81 -50.56 9.88
C GLN A 993 -10.59 -51.41 10.27
N CYS A 994 -9.51 -50.75 10.66
CA CYS A 994 -8.27 -51.39 11.10
C CYS A 994 -8.40 -51.95 12.53
N THR A 995 -7.83 -53.13 12.72
CA THR A 995 -7.71 -53.82 14.02
C THR A 995 -6.27 -54.26 14.28
N SER A 996 -6.00 -54.90 15.41
CA SER A 996 -4.68 -55.48 15.69
C SER A 996 -4.22 -56.50 14.64
N ASP A 997 -5.15 -57.17 13.95
CA ASP A 997 -4.85 -58.14 12.90
C ASP A 997 -4.52 -57.49 11.55
N THR A 998 -4.50 -56.15 11.48
CA THR A 998 -4.23 -55.35 10.27
C THR A 998 -2.81 -54.76 10.22
N GLU A 999 -1.84 -55.44 10.83
CA GLU A 999 -0.41 -55.09 10.72
C GLU A 999 0.14 -55.53 9.35
N MET A 1000 0.16 -54.62 8.37
CA MET A 1000 0.50 -54.91 6.98
C MET A 1000 1.35 -53.77 6.40
N ASN A 1001 2.37 -54.09 5.60
CA ASN A 1001 3.34 -53.09 5.13
C ASN A 1001 3.02 -52.47 3.76
N THR A 1002 2.10 -53.07 2.98
CA THR A 1002 1.78 -52.59 1.63
C THR A 1002 0.27 -52.48 1.41
N MET A 1003 -0.14 -51.58 0.53
CA MET A 1003 -1.56 -51.40 0.17
C MET A 1003 -2.17 -52.70 -0.38
N ASN A 1004 -1.38 -53.52 -1.08
CA ASN A 1004 -1.83 -54.81 -1.61
C ASN A 1004 -2.22 -55.79 -0.50
N ASP A 1005 -1.46 -55.80 0.60
CA ASP A 1005 -1.71 -56.67 1.76
C ASP A 1005 -2.96 -56.21 2.53
N PHE A 1006 -3.13 -54.89 2.72
CA PHE A 1006 -4.39 -54.33 3.23
C PHE A 1006 -5.58 -54.71 2.36
N GLY A 1007 -5.43 -54.62 1.03
CA GLY A 1007 -6.45 -55.05 0.07
C GLY A 1007 -6.84 -56.52 0.25
N LYS A 1008 -5.86 -57.43 0.31
CA LYS A 1008 -6.11 -58.87 0.49
C LYS A 1008 -6.88 -59.16 1.78
N TYR A 1009 -6.49 -58.50 2.87
CA TYR A 1009 -7.15 -58.66 4.17
C TYR A 1009 -8.63 -58.26 4.09
N PHE A 1010 -8.92 -57.05 3.58
CA PHE A 1010 -10.30 -56.57 3.51
C PHE A 1010 -11.13 -57.29 2.45
N VAL A 1011 -10.54 -57.76 1.34
CA VAL A 1011 -11.23 -58.63 0.37
C VAL A 1011 -11.71 -59.92 1.04
N LYS A 1012 -10.88 -60.55 1.88
CA LYS A 1012 -11.27 -61.74 2.65
C LYS A 1012 -12.47 -61.43 3.55
N LYS A 1013 -12.45 -60.29 4.26
CA LYS A 1013 -13.54 -59.86 5.16
C LYS A 1013 -14.83 -59.49 4.41
N ILE A 1014 -14.74 -58.84 3.26
CA ILE A 1014 -15.88 -58.57 2.40
C ILE A 1014 -16.52 -59.90 1.94
N LYS A 1015 -15.71 -60.88 1.52
CA LYS A 1015 -16.21 -62.18 1.06
C LYS A 1015 -16.81 -63.08 2.14
N GLU A 1016 -16.46 -62.87 3.41
CA GLU A 1016 -17.12 -63.52 4.55
C GLU A 1016 -18.61 -63.10 4.66
N VAL A 1017 -18.95 -61.88 4.26
CA VAL A 1017 -20.32 -61.35 4.30
C VAL A 1017 -21.04 -61.47 2.95
N GLN A 1018 -20.33 -61.25 1.85
CA GLN A 1018 -20.86 -61.33 0.50
C GLN A 1018 -19.91 -62.15 -0.38
N PRO A 1019 -20.16 -63.45 -0.59
CA PRO A 1019 -19.23 -64.32 -1.33
C PRO A 1019 -19.05 -63.99 -2.83
N LYS A 1020 -20.04 -63.32 -3.45
CA LYS A 1020 -20.07 -63.00 -4.89
C LYS A 1020 -20.58 -61.58 -5.14
N GLY A 1021 -20.01 -60.91 -6.15
CA GLY A 1021 -20.44 -59.57 -6.58
C GLY A 1021 -21.89 -59.52 -7.13
N PRO A 1022 -22.43 -58.31 -7.38
CA PRO A 1022 -21.70 -57.04 -7.49
C PRO A 1022 -21.34 -56.42 -6.14
N TYR A 1023 -20.14 -55.86 -6.03
CA TYR A 1023 -19.67 -55.14 -4.84
C TYR A 1023 -19.72 -53.63 -5.05
N HIS A 1024 -20.26 -52.90 -4.09
CA HIS A 1024 -20.24 -51.44 -4.09
C HIS A 1024 -19.29 -50.93 -3.00
N LEU A 1025 -18.16 -50.35 -3.42
CA LEU A 1025 -17.12 -49.83 -2.54
C LEU A 1025 -17.21 -48.31 -2.47
N CYS A 1026 -17.05 -47.74 -1.28
CA CYS A 1026 -17.09 -46.30 -1.08
C CYS A 1026 -15.90 -45.85 -0.23
N GLY A 1027 -14.93 -45.19 -0.86
CA GLY A 1027 -13.75 -44.64 -0.21
C GLY A 1027 -13.90 -43.15 0.06
N TYR A 1028 -13.45 -42.71 1.23
CA TYR A 1028 -13.31 -41.29 1.56
C TYR A 1028 -11.84 -40.98 1.85
N SER A 1029 -11.30 -39.92 1.24
CA SER A 1029 -9.89 -39.52 1.43
C SER A 1029 -8.92 -40.69 1.15
N TYR A 1030 -8.08 -41.08 2.10
CA TYR A 1030 -7.21 -42.27 2.05
C TYR A 1030 -7.94 -43.56 1.62
N GLY A 1031 -9.19 -43.75 2.07
CA GLY A 1031 -10.00 -44.92 1.74
C GLY A 1031 -10.26 -45.08 0.23
N CYS A 1032 -10.10 -44.03 -0.57
CA CYS A 1032 -10.14 -44.09 -2.03
C CYS A 1032 -9.00 -44.91 -2.63
N ALA A 1033 -7.78 -44.79 -2.08
CA ALA A 1033 -6.63 -45.56 -2.54
C ALA A 1033 -6.80 -47.04 -2.19
N LEU A 1034 -7.21 -47.33 -0.96
CA LEU A 1034 -7.48 -48.69 -0.51
C LEU A 1034 -8.69 -49.33 -1.24
N GLY A 1035 -9.74 -48.56 -1.49
CA GLY A 1035 -10.90 -49.00 -2.28
C GLY A 1035 -10.56 -49.33 -3.73
N THR A 1036 -9.59 -48.61 -4.31
CA THR A 1036 -9.05 -48.93 -5.64
C THR A 1036 -8.37 -50.29 -5.62
N GLU A 1037 -7.53 -50.56 -4.62
CA GLU A 1037 -6.82 -51.84 -4.50
C GLU A 1037 -7.77 -53.02 -4.26
N ILE A 1038 -8.74 -52.86 -3.33
CA ILE A 1038 -9.77 -53.87 -3.07
C ILE A 1038 -10.57 -54.16 -4.35
N GLY A 1039 -10.96 -53.12 -5.09
CA GLY A 1039 -11.68 -53.26 -6.36
C GLY A 1039 -10.88 -54.02 -7.41
N ILE A 1040 -9.59 -53.71 -7.59
CA ILE A 1040 -8.71 -54.40 -8.54
C ILE A 1040 -8.60 -55.90 -8.22
N GLN A 1041 -8.52 -56.24 -6.94
CA GLN A 1041 -8.41 -57.64 -6.50
C GLN A 1041 -9.74 -58.40 -6.70
N LEU A 1042 -10.88 -57.77 -6.44
CA LEU A 1042 -12.21 -58.35 -6.69
C LEU A 1042 -12.49 -58.52 -8.18
N GLU A 1043 -12.17 -57.53 -9.03
CA GLU A 1043 -12.28 -57.66 -10.49
C GLU A 1043 -11.34 -58.74 -11.04
N SER A 1044 -10.12 -58.84 -10.50
CA SER A 1044 -9.18 -59.92 -10.86
C SER A 1044 -9.69 -61.30 -10.45
N ALA A 1045 -10.59 -61.39 -9.46
CA ALA A 1045 -11.28 -62.62 -9.08
C ALA A 1045 -12.55 -62.89 -9.91
N GLY A 1046 -12.87 -62.04 -10.90
CA GLY A 1046 -14.01 -62.19 -11.81
C GLY A 1046 -15.31 -61.59 -11.31
N ASP A 1047 -15.29 -60.81 -10.22
CA ASP A 1047 -16.48 -60.17 -9.65
C ASP A 1047 -16.69 -58.75 -10.25
N GLN A 1048 -17.96 -58.32 -10.35
CA GLN A 1048 -18.29 -56.95 -10.74
C GLN A 1048 -18.14 -56.00 -9.54
N VAL A 1049 -17.51 -54.83 -9.74
CA VAL A 1049 -17.27 -53.85 -8.68
C VAL A 1049 -17.64 -52.45 -9.16
N ASP A 1050 -18.33 -51.68 -8.35
CA ASP A 1050 -18.49 -50.24 -8.53
C ASP A 1050 -17.75 -49.51 -7.40
N VAL A 1051 -17.02 -48.43 -7.72
CA VAL A 1051 -16.22 -47.69 -6.74
C VAL A 1051 -16.62 -46.21 -6.70
N VAL A 1052 -17.03 -45.75 -5.53
CA VAL A 1052 -17.31 -44.35 -5.22
C VAL A 1052 -16.10 -43.74 -4.52
N TYR A 1053 -15.63 -42.62 -5.07
CA TYR A 1053 -14.53 -41.79 -4.59
C TYR A 1053 -15.11 -40.51 -3.96
N ILE A 1054 -14.98 -40.35 -2.65
CA ILE A 1054 -15.36 -39.11 -1.95
C ILE A 1054 -14.09 -38.35 -1.60
N ASP A 1055 -13.90 -37.23 -2.31
CA ASP A 1055 -12.78 -36.29 -2.17
C ASP A 1055 -11.41 -36.98 -2.00
N GLY A 1056 -11.09 -37.90 -2.90
CA GLY A 1056 -9.82 -38.62 -2.90
C GLY A 1056 -9.58 -39.46 -4.15
N SER A 1057 -8.31 -39.79 -4.42
CA SER A 1057 -7.86 -40.72 -5.45
C SER A 1057 -6.47 -41.26 -5.07
N PRO A 1058 -5.97 -42.36 -5.68
CA PRO A 1058 -4.61 -42.83 -5.41
C PRO A 1058 -3.54 -41.73 -5.59
N SER A 1059 -3.63 -40.93 -6.67
CA SER A 1059 -2.69 -39.84 -6.94
C SER A 1059 -2.81 -38.69 -5.93
N MET A 1060 -4.05 -38.33 -5.55
CA MET A 1060 -4.28 -37.30 -4.54
C MET A 1060 -3.79 -37.74 -3.17
N VAL A 1061 -4.01 -38.99 -2.77
CA VAL A 1061 -3.49 -39.53 -1.51
C VAL A 1061 -1.96 -39.50 -1.49
N HIS A 1062 -1.30 -39.86 -2.59
CA HIS A 1062 0.16 -39.75 -2.69
C HIS A 1062 0.65 -38.31 -2.50
N GLU A 1063 0.08 -37.34 -3.23
CA GLU A 1063 0.50 -35.94 -3.12
C GLU A 1063 0.14 -35.30 -1.78
N VAL A 1064 -1.01 -35.64 -1.20
CA VAL A 1064 -1.38 -35.18 0.15
C VAL A 1064 -0.38 -35.73 1.16
N LEU A 1065 -0.11 -37.05 1.19
CA LEU A 1065 0.84 -37.64 2.14
C LEU A 1065 2.27 -37.12 1.95
N LYS A 1066 2.67 -36.83 0.71
CA LYS A 1066 3.93 -36.17 0.39
C LYS A 1066 3.98 -34.79 1.03
N VAL A 1067 2.99 -33.94 0.81
CA VAL A 1067 2.99 -32.57 1.34
C VAL A 1067 2.81 -32.52 2.86
N THR A 1068 1.94 -33.37 3.43
CA THR A 1068 1.55 -33.29 4.84
C THR A 1068 2.46 -34.07 5.78
N HIS A 1069 3.15 -35.12 5.30
CA HIS A 1069 3.97 -35.98 6.15
C HIS A 1069 5.42 -36.11 5.69
N ILE A 1070 5.79 -35.70 4.46
CA ILE A 1070 7.16 -35.84 3.93
C ILE A 1070 7.66 -34.50 3.37
N THR A 1071 8.32 -33.70 4.21
CA THR A 1071 8.88 -32.39 3.82
C THR A 1071 9.79 -32.50 2.58
N LYS A 1072 9.74 -31.50 1.68
CA LYS A 1072 10.60 -31.43 0.47
C LYS A 1072 12.07 -31.54 0.87
N GLY A 1073 12.64 -32.74 0.78
CA GLY A 1073 14.06 -33.02 1.04
C GLY A 1073 14.35 -34.15 2.04
N ASN A 1074 13.38 -34.68 2.78
CA ASN A 1074 13.59 -35.78 3.74
C ASN A 1074 13.08 -37.13 3.22
N SER A 1075 13.76 -38.23 3.58
CA SER A 1075 13.28 -39.60 3.32
C SER A 1075 12.09 -39.94 4.23
N VAL A 1076 11.24 -40.90 3.79
CA VAL A 1076 10.11 -41.43 4.59
C VAL A 1076 10.58 -41.88 5.98
N GLU A 1077 11.80 -42.42 6.06
CA GLU A 1077 12.42 -42.93 7.29
C GLU A 1077 12.66 -41.83 8.34
N ASN A 1078 13.11 -40.64 7.93
CA ASN A 1078 13.30 -39.48 8.81
C ASN A 1078 11.97 -38.83 9.23
N SER A 1079 10.88 -39.16 8.54
CA SER A 1079 9.55 -38.57 8.76
C SER A 1079 8.70 -39.34 9.77
N LYS A 1080 9.11 -40.57 10.14
CA LYS A 1080 8.38 -41.44 11.09
C LYS A 1080 8.30 -40.86 12.50
N GLU A 1081 9.32 -40.12 12.93
CA GLU A 1081 9.34 -39.47 14.24
C GLU A 1081 8.33 -38.31 14.33
N ALA A 1082 8.20 -37.50 13.27
CA ALA A 1082 7.22 -36.43 13.20
C ALA A 1082 5.77 -36.99 13.15
N ILE A 1083 5.57 -38.12 12.47
CA ILE A 1083 4.28 -38.84 12.46
C ILE A 1083 3.94 -39.32 13.88
N LEU A 1084 4.91 -39.88 14.60
CA LEU A 1084 4.73 -40.34 15.97
C LEU A 1084 4.45 -39.18 16.94
N GLU A 1085 5.17 -38.06 16.82
CA GLU A 1085 4.91 -36.84 17.61
C GLU A 1085 3.47 -36.34 17.39
N ASN A 1086 3.02 -36.28 16.14
CA ASN A 1086 1.65 -35.89 15.81
C ASN A 1086 0.61 -36.86 16.37
N PHE A 1087 0.87 -38.18 16.34
CA PHE A 1087 -0.01 -39.18 16.95
C PHE A 1087 -0.13 -38.95 18.47
N CYS A 1088 0.98 -38.71 19.16
CA CYS A 1088 0.97 -38.44 20.60
C CYS A 1088 0.18 -37.18 20.95
N MET A 1089 0.25 -36.14 20.11
CA MET A 1089 -0.49 -34.88 20.30
C MET A 1089 -2.02 -35.04 20.15
N THR A 1090 -2.51 -36.19 19.67
CA THR A 1090 -3.96 -36.48 19.63
C THR A 1090 -4.56 -36.78 21.01
N PHE A 1091 -3.72 -37.02 22.02
CA PHE A 1091 -4.12 -37.25 23.39
C PHE A 1091 -3.94 -35.95 24.21
N PRO A 1092 -5.01 -35.17 24.45
CA PRO A 1092 -4.91 -33.84 25.06
C PRO A 1092 -4.39 -33.85 26.51
N GLN A 1093 -4.37 -35.02 27.16
CA GLN A 1093 -3.84 -35.20 28.51
C GLN A 1093 -2.30 -35.25 28.55
N VAL A 1094 -1.62 -35.48 27.43
CA VAL A 1094 -0.16 -35.60 27.36
C VAL A 1094 0.44 -34.27 26.91
N GLU A 1095 1.29 -33.66 27.74
CA GLU A 1095 1.89 -32.36 27.42
C GLU A 1095 3.02 -32.50 26.37
N GLN A 1096 3.12 -31.54 25.44
CA GLN A 1096 4.12 -31.56 24.36
C GLN A 1096 5.57 -31.68 24.88
N LYS A 1097 5.86 -31.13 26.07
CA LYS A 1097 7.18 -31.22 26.70
C LYS A 1097 7.54 -32.65 27.10
N GLU A 1098 6.57 -33.44 27.56
CA GLU A 1098 6.76 -34.83 27.94
C GLU A 1098 6.98 -35.72 26.70
N ILE A 1099 6.23 -35.45 25.63
CA ILE A 1099 6.36 -36.15 24.33
C ILE A 1099 7.78 -35.93 23.77
N LYS A 1100 8.25 -34.68 23.73
CA LYS A 1100 9.60 -34.37 23.22
C LYS A 1100 10.70 -35.00 24.06
N ALA A 1101 10.60 -34.94 25.39
CA ALA A 1101 11.58 -35.57 26.28
C ALA A 1101 11.61 -37.10 26.12
N CYS A 1102 10.46 -37.73 25.93
CA CYS A 1102 10.32 -39.16 25.70
C CYS A 1102 10.97 -39.58 24.37
N LEU A 1103 10.65 -38.87 23.27
CA LEU A 1103 11.16 -39.20 21.94
C LEU A 1103 12.65 -38.89 21.77
N SER A 1104 13.19 -37.85 22.43
CA SER A 1104 14.60 -37.45 22.31
C SER A 1104 15.58 -38.38 23.03
N ASN A 1105 15.12 -39.09 24.06
CA ASN A 1105 15.98 -39.94 24.89
C ASN A 1105 16.26 -41.33 24.27
N GLU A 1106 15.45 -41.75 23.30
CA GLU A 1106 15.57 -43.06 22.67
C GLU A 1106 16.18 -42.98 21.27
N LYS A 1107 16.96 -44.00 20.88
CA LYS A 1107 17.73 -43.98 19.61
C LYS A 1107 17.09 -44.74 18.45
N SER A 1108 16.21 -45.70 18.71
CA SER A 1108 15.52 -46.47 17.66
C SER A 1108 14.03 -46.17 17.66
N LEU A 1109 13.41 -46.21 16.48
CA LEU A 1109 11.98 -45.93 16.31
C LEU A 1109 11.10 -46.89 17.14
N ASP A 1110 11.47 -48.17 17.22
CA ASP A 1110 10.75 -49.16 18.02
C ASP A 1110 10.74 -48.81 19.51
N LYS A 1111 11.86 -48.27 20.02
CA LYS A 1111 11.96 -47.82 21.41
C LYS A 1111 11.19 -46.52 21.63
N LYS A 1112 11.26 -45.59 20.68
CA LYS A 1112 10.45 -44.35 20.70
C LYS A 1112 8.95 -44.67 20.73
N LEU A 1113 8.50 -45.63 19.93
CA LEU A 1113 7.11 -46.12 19.92
C LEU A 1113 6.71 -46.74 21.26
N GLN A 1114 7.56 -47.59 21.85
CA GLN A 1114 7.32 -48.19 23.17
C GLN A 1114 7.22 -47.12 24.25
N SER A 1115 8.18 -46.21 24.35
CA SER A 1115 8.19 -45.16 25.37
C SER A 1115 7.04 -44.17 25.20
N ALA A 1116 6.68 -43.82 23.96
CA ALA A 1116 5.50 -42.99 23.70
C ALA A 1116 4.20 -43.68 24.14
N SER A 1117 4.09 -45.00 23.89
CA SER A 1117 2.92 -45.79 24.29
C SER A 1117 2.81 -45.94 25.81
N GLU A 1118 3.94 -46.12 26.51
CA GLU A 1118 4.00 -46.14 27.98
C GLU A 1118 3.54 -44.80 28.58
N LEU A 1119 4.03 -43.69 28.02
CA LEU A 1119 3.66 -42.35 28.45
C LEU A 1119 2.15 -42.13 28.29
N ILE A 1120 1.60 -42.40 27.10
CA ILE A 1120 0.17 -42.23 26.83
C ILE A 1120 -0.64 -43.16 27.73
N SER A 1121 -0.25 -44.44 27.89
CA SER A 1121 -0.95 -45.39 28.74
C SER A 1121 -0.99 -44.94 30.20
N LYS A 1122 0.14 -44.44 30.72
CA LYS A 1122 0.25 -43.93 32.10
C LYS A 1122 -0.64 -42.71 32.34
N VAL A 1123 -0.73 -41.81 31.36
CA VAL A 1123 -1.46 -40.54 31.49
C VAL A 1123 -2.96 -40.71 31.21
N THR A 1124 -3.34 -41.56 30.27
CA THR A 1124 -4.73 -41.73 29.81
C THR A 1124 -5.43 -42.95 30.41
N GLY A 1125 -4.69 -43.91 30.96
CA GLY A 1125 -5.22 -45.18 31.46
C GLY A 1125 -5.58 -46.20 30.36
N ILE A 1126 -5.28 -45.89 29.09
CA ILE A 1126 -5.54 -46.77 27.93
C ILE A 1126 -4.49 -47.88 27.88
N ASP A 1127 -4.89 -49.09 27.51
CA ASP A 1127 -3.98 -50.24 27.39
C ASP A 1127 -2.78 -49.93 26.48
N GLN A 1128 -1.57 -50.14 27.01
CA GLN A 1128 -0.31 -49.81 26.33
C GLN A 1128 -0.17 -50.54 24.99
N LEU A 1129 -0.58 -51.81 24.92
CA LEU A 1129 -0.48 -52.61 23.71
C LEU A 1129 -1.43 -52.03 22.63
N LYS A 1130 -2.65 -51.63 23.01
CA LYS A 1130 -3.61 -50.99 22.09
C LYS A 1130 -3.09 -49.65 21.54
N VAL A 1131 -2.43 -48.83 22.35
CA VAL A 1131 -1.80 -47.56 21.89
C VAL A 1131 -0.63 -47.86 20.94
N LEU A 1132 0.24 -48.81 21.30
CA LEU A 1132 1.40 -49.20 20.50
C LEU A 1132 0.99 -49.71 19.11
N THR A 1133 0.03 -50.63 19.05
CA THR A 1133 -0.47 -51.18 17.79
C THR A 1133 -1.16 -50.09 16.96
N SER A 1134 -1.84 -49.12 17.59
CA SER A 1134 -2.48 -48.02 16.87
C SER A 1134 -1.48 -47.06 16.22
N ALA A 1135 -0.42 -46.70 16.94
CA ALA A 1135 0.66 -45.86 16.41
C ALA A 1135 1.38 -46.56 15.25
N ASN A 1136 1.70 -47.85 15.42
CA ASN A 1136 2.36 -48.64 14.38
C ASN A 1136 1.50 -48.79 13.12
N SER A 1137 0.21 -49.07 13.30
CA SER A 1137 -0.74 -49.20 12.19
C SER A 1137 -0.90 -47.88 11.42
N LEU A 1138 -0.86 -46.71 12.08
CA LEU A 1138 -0.88 -45.42 11.39
C LEU A 1138 0.36 -45.19 10.52
N ILE A 1139 1.56 -45.51 11.03
CA ILE A 1139 2.82 -45.41 10.27
C ILE A 1139 2.75 -46.30 9.02
N GLN A 1140 2.33 -47.56 9.20
CA GLN A 1140 2.18 -48.51 8.10
C GLN A 1140 1.19 -48.04 7.03
N ARG A 1141 0.04 -47.44 7.42
CA ARG A 1141 -0.92 -46.88 6.47
C ARG A 1141 -0.34 -45.71 5.67
N ILE A 1142 0.40 -44.81 6.32
CA ILE A 1142 1.05 -43.69 5.63
C ILE A 1142 2.08 -44.21 4.62
N GLU A 1143 2.90 -45.19 4.99
CA GLU A 1143 3.86 -45.83 4.08
C GLU A 1143 3.16 -46.53 2.92
N ALA A 1144 2.14 -47.33 3.21
CA ALA A 1144 1.36 -48.05 2.22
C ALA A 1144 0.72 -47.09 1.22
N GLY A 1145 0.11 -45.99 1.67
CA GLY A 1145 -0.49 -44.97 0.80
C GLY A 1145 0.52 -44.18 -0.01
N PHE A 1146 1.66 -43.82 0.60
CA PHE A 1146 2.69 -43.05 -0.08
C PHE A 1146 3.37 -43.86 -1.20
N PHE A 1147 3.68 -45.13 -0.97
CA PHE A 1147 4.31 -45.98 -1.99
C PHE A 1147 3.31 -46.65 -2.94
N TYR A 1148 2.01 -46.42 -2.76
CA TYR A 1148 1.00 -47.09 -3.57
C TYR A 1148 1.00 -46.63 -5.03
N LYS A 1149 1.11 -47.59 -5.93
CA LYS A 1149 0.81 -47.43 -7.35
C LYS A 1149 -0.10 -48.60 -7.78
N PRO A 1150 -1.31 -48.33 -8.28
CA PRO A 1150 -2.22 -49.39 -8.72
C PRO A 1150 -1.60 -50.28 -9.78
N SER A 1151 -1.70 -51.60 -9.60
CA SER A 1151 -1.10 -52.59 -10.50
C SER A 1151 -1.90 -52.80 -11.79
N LYS A 1152 -3.20 -52.46 -11.78
CA LYS A 1152 -4.13 -52.54 -12.90
C LYS A 1152 -5.12 -51.37 -12.84
N LYS A 1153 -5.83 -51.13 -13.94
CA LYS A 1153 -6.95 -50.19 -13.98
C LYS A 1153 -8.28 -50.91 -13.69
N LEU A 1154 -9.16 -50.24 -12.96
CA LEU A 1154 -10.53 -50.69 -12.71
C LEU A 1154 -11.38 -50.61 -13.99
N SER A 1155 -12.20 -51.63 -14.23
CA SER A 1155 -13.08 -51.71 -15.40
C SER A 1155 -14.54 -51.45 -15.08
N GLY A 1156 -14.93 -51.51 -13.80
CA GLY A 1156 -16.27 -51.22 -13.30
C GLY A 1156 -16.62 -49.74 -13.25
N SER A 1157 -17.87 -49.44 -12.89
CA SER A 1157 -18.37 -48.06 -12.91
C SER A 1157 -17.77 -47.28 -11.75
N THR A 1158 -17.34 -46.04 -12.01
CA THR A 1158 -16.74 -45.18 -10.97
C THR A 1158 -17.44 -43.83 -10.87
N LEU A 1159 -17.61 -43.35 -9.65
CA LEU A 1159 -18.19 -42.05 -9.32
C LEU A 1159 -17.20 -41.26 -8.46
N LEU A 1160 -16.90 -40.03 -8.83
CA LEU A 1160 -16.14 -39.07 -8.06
C LEU A 1160 -17.08 -37.98 -7.53
N ILE A 1161 -17.18 -37.88 -6.21
CA ILE A 1161 -17.79 -36.76 -5.50
C ILE A 1161 -16.66 -35.87 -5.00
N ARG A 1162 -16.51 -34.70 -5.62
CA ARG A 1162 -15.42 -33.75 -5.32
C ARG A 1162 -15.96 -32.44 -4.75
N ARG A 1163 -15.09 -31.74 -4.03
CA ARG A 1163 -15.35 -30.39 -3.58
C ARG A 1163 -15.18 -29.33 -4.68
N ASN A 1164 -15.85 -28.19 -4.52
CA ASN A 1164 -15.73 -27.07 -5.44
C ASN A 1164 -14.38 -26.34 -5.32
N ASP A 1165 -13.81 -26.28 -4.12
CA ASP A 1165 -12.53 -25.63 -3.82
C ASP A 1165 -11.33 -26.55 -4.07
N ASN A 1166 -11.26 -27.19 -5.25
CA ASN A 1166 -10.20 -28.15 -5.56
C ASN A 1166 -8.82 -27.47 -5.66
N PRO A 1167 -7.85 -27.73 -4.75
CA PRO A 1167 -6.51 -27.16 -4.84
C PRO A 1167 -5.61 -27.91 -5.83
N PHE A 1168 -6.07 -29.04 -6.40
CA PHE A 1168 -5.33 -29.86 -7.35
C PHE A 1168 -5.69 -29.49 -8.80
N SER A 1169 -4.72 -29.61 -9.71
CA SER A 1169 -4.82 -29.13 -11.09
C SER A 1169 -5.77 -29.92 -12.00
N THR A 1170 -6.13 -31.16 -11.62
CA THR A 1170 -6.93 -32.06 -12.47
C THR A 1170 -8.39 -32.13 -12.03
N GLU A 1171 -9.32 -32.00 -12.97
CA GLU A 1171 -10.76 -31.94 -12.67
C GLU A 1171 -11.30 -33.27 -12.12
N ASN A 1172 -10.72 -34.39 -12.54
CA ASN A 1172 -11.11 -35.76 -12.19
C ASN A 1172 -10.15 -36.47 -11.21
N TYR A 1173 -9.28 -35.72 -10.53
CA TYR A 1173 -8.31 -36.23 -9.54
C TYR A 1173 -7.39 -37.32 -10.12
N ASP A 1174 -7.02 -37.21 -11.39
CA ASP A 1174 -6.17 -38.16 -12.12
C ASP A 1174 -6.73 -39.59 -12.20
N LEU A 1175 -8.05 -39.77 -12.01
CA LEU A 1175 -8.68 -41.09 -12.05
C LEU A 1175 -8.53 -41.80 -13.42
N ASN A 1176 -8.26 -41.06 -14.50
CA ASN A 1176 -7.94 -41.64 -15.82
C ASN A 1176 -6.72 -42.57 -15.80
N GLN A 1177 -5.82 -42.41 -14.82
CA GLN A 1177 -4.65 -43.28 -14.67
C GLN A 1177 -5.02 -44.63 -14.03
N VAL A 1178 -6.16 -44.73 -13.36
CA VAL A 1178 -6.54 -45.88 -12.53
C VAL A 1178 -7.89 -46.50 -12.91
N CYS A 1179 -8.69 -45.84 -13.75
CA CYS A 1179 -9.95 -46.35 -14.30
C CYS A 1179 -9.85 -46.47 -15.83
N ASN A 1180 -10.46 -47.53 -16.39
CA ASN A 1180 -10.57 -47.72 -17.85
C ASN A 1180 -11.67 -46.86 -18.46
N GLN A 1181 -12.72 -46.55 -17.70
CA GLN A 1181 -13.80 -45.65 -18.07
C GLN A 1181 -13.66 -44.34 -17.29
N ALA A 1182 -14.10 -43.22 -17.89
CA ALA A 1182 -14.12 -41.93 -17.21
C ALA A 1182 -15.13 -41.96 -16.05
N PRO A 1183 -14.78 -41.48 -14.84
CA PRO A 1183 -15.70 -41.48 -13.71
C PRO A 1183 -16.85 -40.47 -13.95
N TYR A 1184 -18.03 -40.78 -13.41
CA TYR A 1184 -19.07 -39.76 -13.23
C TYR A 1184 -18.57 -38.75 -12.19
N ILE A 1185 -18.74 -37.45 -12.43
CA ILE A 1185 -18.22 -36.41 -11.53
C ILE A 1185 -19.38 -35.58 -11.01
N GLU A 1186 -19.52 -35.51 -9.69
CA GLU A 1186 -20.48 -34.67 -8.98
C GLU A 1186 -19.72 -33.70 -8.07
N LYS A 1187 -20.18 -32.45 -8.02
CA LYS A 1187 -19.53 -31.37 -7.27
C LYS A 1187 -20.40 -30.98 -6.06
N ILE A 1188 -19.79 -30.88 -4.88
CA ILE A 1188 -20.45 -30.45 -3.66
C ILE A 1188 -19.71 -29.25 -3.06
N ASP A 1189 -20.46 -28.25 -2.60
CA ASP A 1189 -19.93 -27.09 -1.89
C ASP A 1189 -19.41 -27.48 -0.51
N GLY A 1190 -18.21 -27.05 -0.16
CA GLY A 1190 -17.53 -27.35 1.10
C GLY A 1190 -16.05 -27.61 0.88
N ASP A 1191 -15.35 -27.85 1.98
CA ASP A 1191 -13.96 -28.30 2.02
C ASP A 1191 -13.87 -29.82 2.30
N HIS A 1192 -12.64 -30.34 2.43
CA HIS A 1192 -12.40 -31.76 2.72
C HIS A 1192 -13.16 -32.26 3.97
N LYS A 1193 -13.23 -31.46 5.05
CA LYS A 1193 -13.84 -31.88 6.32
C LYS A 1193 -15.37 -31.69 6.33
N THR A 1194 -15.88 -30.69 5.63
CA THR A 1194 -17.29 -30.30 5.62
C THR A 1194 -18.10 -30.99 4.53
N ILE A 1195 -17.47 -31.66 3.56
CA ILE A 1195 -18.18 -32.43 2.50
C ILE A 1195 -19.06 -33.55 3.07
N LEU A 1196 -18.74 -34.07 4.25
CA LEU A 1196 -19.51 -35.09 4.97
C LEU A 1196 -20.26 -34.55 6.20
N LEU A 1197 -20.39 -33.22 6.37
CA LEU A 1197 -21.09 -32.59 7.51
C LEU A 1197 -22.41 -31.92 7.10
N GLY A 1198 -23.33 -31.82 8.06
CA GLY A 1198 -24.59 -31.08 7.91
C GLY A 1198 -25.46 -31.55 6.73
N ASN A 1199 -25.95 -30.59 5.93
CA ASN A 1199 -26.81 -30.85 4.77
C ASN A 1199 -26.05 -31.53 3.61
N ASN A 1200 -24.71 -31.42 3.56
CA ASN A 1200 -23.92 -32.04 2.50
C ASN A 1200 -23.91 -33.57 2.60
N THR A 1201 -23.91 -34.12 3.82
CA THR A 1201 -23.96 -35.58 4.00
C THR A 1201 -25.19 -36.21 3.35
N GLN A 1202 -26.35 -35.52 3.39
CA GLN A 1202 -27.57 -35.99 2.73
C GLN A 1202 -27.43 -35.95 1.21
N LYS A 1203 -26.89 -34.85 0.65
CA LYS A 1203 -26.63 -34.74 -0.79
C LYS A 1203 -25.68 -35.84 -1.29
N VAL A 1204 -24.59 -36.10 -0.56
CA VAL A 1204 -23.66 -37.20 -0.84
C VAL A 1204 -24.40 -38.54 -0.85
N ALA A 1205 -25.23 -38.81 0.17
CA ALA A 1205 -26.00 -40.04 0.25
C ALA A 1205 -26.97 -40.19 -0.94
N ASP A 1206 -27.67 -39.13 -1.33
CA ASP A 1206 -28.62 -39.13 -2.45
C ASP A 1206 -27.93 -39.44 -3.78
N ILE A 1207 -26.73 -38.87 -4.01
CA ILE A 1207 -25.90 -39.14 -5.18
C ILE A 1207 -25.46 -40.61 -5.21
N ILE A 1208 -25.00 -41.15 -4.07
CA ILE A 1208 -24.56 -42.55 -3.97
C ILE A 1208 -25.73 -43.51 -4.19
N ASN A 1209 -26.88 -43.25 -3.58
CA ASN A 1209 -28.10 -44.04 -3.77
C ASN A 1209 -28.49 -44.07 -5.27
N LYS A 1210 -28.46 -42.91 -5.94
CA LYS A 1210 -28.73 -42.81 -7.38
C LYS A 1210 -27.71 -43.59 -8.22
N PHE A 1211 -26.42 -43.51 -7.90
CA PHE A 1211 -25.36 -44.19 -8.63
C PHE A 1211 -25.41 -45.72 -8.47
N CYS A 1212 -25.60 -46.19 -7.23
CA CYS A 1212 -25.73 -47.62 -6.93
C CYS A 1212 -27.12 -48.18 -7.28
N LYS A 1213 -28.06 -47.35 -7.73
CA LYS A 1213 -29.46 -47.68 -8.06
C LYS A 1213 -30.23 -48.30 -6.88
N ILE A 1214 -30.14 -47.67 -5.70
CA ILE A 1214 -30.72 -48.14 -4.42
C ILE A 1214 -31.78 -47.19 -3.88
#